data_AF-A0A257UED1-F1
#
_entry.id   AF-A0A257UED1-F1
#
_cell.length_a   1.000
_cell.length_b   1.000
_cell.length_c   1.000
_cell.angle_alpha   90.00
_cell.angle_beta   90.00
_cell.angle_gamma   90.00
#
_symmetry.space_group_name_H-M   'P 1'
#
loop_
_entity.id
_entity.type
_entity.pdbx_description
1 polymer ?
#
loop_
_entity_poly.entity_id
_entity_poly.type
_entity_poly.pdbx_seq_one_letter_code
_entity_poly.pdbx_strand_id
1 'polypeptide(L)'
;MVQHHRLLVVFFALLNLTLGVARGEDPLRKRVDALIAAKAGPHQASTLADDAEFLRRVYLDLVGRIPSVQEARSFLADGPPDKRSTLVDCLLASDDYPTRMQELFHVMLMERLGDHDAWKKYLHDSFAANKPWNDMARDMLRADPQNETARGAAFFYAKRLDHYGQNPIDFPGLTRDVGRLFLGVDLRCAQCHDHLFIDDYKQDDFQGLFAFFQNTFLQDLAAPAVGEKPTVQKVSFMSVFVKVEKQTGPRLPGGTEIAVPAVHKGEEYAQPPDAKTRFPGMLKFSPLASLAEQLPRAENRQFTRNIVNRLWFAMMGRGLVHPLDLSHTANPPSHPELLDLLAQEFAAHNFDVKWFLRELVLSQTYQRSSMLAGEGPPPPPELFLTAIEKRLSAEQLTRGMSQALGERERLETADGGKPYAELQAKFIKAFANAPREPEDAFSPSLASALFVLHDAAVLEMLASRPGNLVDRLDTMADTDQIAEELYLALLTRFPTDEERAEVADYLAGHPDRRSATLGQLAWALFSFDRVLREPLKNDLLCTPREHQLSRRRWLSGTAGMGLAAMLRPAIAAELEKKQKQVLFIWLDGGMSQFESWDPKPGTQFGGPFRAIPTSVPGIHLSELLPRTATQMHHLAIVRSLHTQYEDHSSGVGHIQRGDPKNRGVVYPLLGSAIGRLMGAGNCGLPAYVSVKPGNGGFLSGDAGFLGPQFGAVALGDGKPPENLPRPATLSEFDDRQRNELRERINRRYAARRRPEVSQANEHVFEMAAQLKRRLDLFDPSALPPGDVERYGTHDLGRHTLVARRMLEAGVRFVKVTSYGWDTHGDNFNGHLSLVPKFDQAFSAVVDDLAQRGMLEHVLVIAMSEFGRTPRINGHIGRDHWPQAWSLVMAGCGIKPGIAVGNTNDQGTFVESDEYDIGHMFHTWFEALGVDATTTEYDNQGQPLPIAHEGCHAVKELLA
;
A
#
# COMPACT_ATOMS: atom_id res chain seq x y z
N MET A 1 -32.53 8.68 81.93
CA MET A 1 -31.31 7.85 81.77
C MET A 1 -31.50 7.09 80.47
N VAL A 2 -30.51 7.10 79.54
CA VAL A 2 -30.59 6.73 78.11
C VAL A 2 -30.89 7.91 77.17
N GLN A 3 -29.88 8.77 76.94
CA GLN A 3 -29.77 9.55 75.69
C GLN A 3 -28.40 10.23 75.47
N HIS A 4 -27.26 9.60 75.83
CA HIS A 4 -25.92 10.19 75.55
C HIS A 4 -24.81 9.19 75.20
N HIS A 5 -25.12 8.04 74.58
CA HIS A 5 -24.09 7.04 74.19
C HIS A 5 -24.15 6.58 72.72
N ARG A 6 -24.65 7.43 71.80
CA ARG A 6 -24.61 7.15 70.35
C ARG A 6 -23.81 8.13 69.50
N LEU A 7 -23.20 9.17 70.09
CA LEU A 7 -22.36 10.12 69.32
C LEU A 7 -20.86 9.82 69.33
N LEU A 8 -20.34 8.95 70.22
CA LEU A 8 -18.88 8.71 70.31
C LEU A 8 -18.36 7.55 69.43
N VAL A 9 -19.22 6.64 68.96
CA VAL A 9 -18.79 5.50 68.10
C VAL A 9 -18.77 5.88 66.62
N VAL A 10 -19.47 6.95 66.22
CA VAL A 10 -19.44 7.44 64.82
C VAL A 10 -18.19 8.29 64.54
N PHE A 11 -17.58 8.92 65.55
CA PHE A 11 -16.41 9.76 65.35
C PHE A 11 -15.08 8.98 65.23
N PHE A 12 -14.97 7.78 65.81
CA PHE A 12 -13.78 6.92 65.67
C PHE A 12 -13.79 6.02 64.42
N ALA A 13 -14.95 5.81 63.79
CA ALA A 13 -15.06 5.12 62.50
C ALA A 13 -14.79 6.07 61.31
N LEU A 14 -14.93 7.38 61.50
CA LEU A 14 -14.69 8.40 60.46
C LEU A 14 -13.27 8.98 60.47
N LEU A 15 -12.46 8.71 61.50
CA LEU A 15 -11.05 9.13 61.54
C LEU A 15 -10.05 8.06 61.08
N ASN A 16 -10.49 6.81 60.85
CA ASN A 16 -9.70 5.76 60.19
C ASN A 16 -10.00 5.62 58.69
N LEU A 17 -10.82 6.52 58.12
CA LEU A 17 -11.11 6.61 56.69
C LEU A 17 -10.38 7.77 56.00
N THR A 18 -9.51 8.48 56.71
CA THR A 18 -8.68 9.59 56.19
C THR A 18 -7.19 9.46 56.51
N LEU A 19 -6.73 8.25 56.82
CA LEU A 19 -5.31 7.87 56.80
C LEU A 19 -5.16 6.51 56.10
N GLY A 20 -5.78 6.40 54.92
CA GLY A 20 -5.32 5.48 53.89
C GLY A 20 -4.03 6.04 53.31
N VAL A 21 -2.91 5.48 53.75
CA VAL A 21 -1.61 5.53 53.08
C VAL A 21 -1.80 5.73 51.58
N ALA A 22 -1.08 6.69 50.99
CA ALA A 22 -0.94 6.83 49.54
C ALA A 22 -0.55 5.47 48.93
N ARG A 23 -1.54 4.69 48.50
CA ARG A 23 -1.34 3.56 47.60
C ARG A 23 -1.11 4.21 46.24
N GLY A 24 0.14 4.20 45.78
CA GLY A 24 0.45 4.61 44.42
C GLY A 24 -0.47 3.87 43.45
N GLU A 25 -0.95 4.58 42.43
CA GLU A 25 -1.81 4.00 41.39
C GLU A 25 -1.14 2.76 40.78
N ASP A 26 -1.95 1.76 40.40
CA ASP A 26 -1.41 0.58 39.71
C ASP A 26 -0.68 1.02 38.43
N PRO A 27 0.47 0.39 38.10
CA PRO A 27 1.21 0.73 36.90
C PRO A 27 0.36 0.62 35.63
N LEU A 28 0.64 1.44 34.61
CA LEU A 28 -0.12 1.52 33.37
C LEU A 28 -0.39 0.14 32.77
N ARG A 29 0.62 -0.74 32.70
CA ARG A 29 0.48 -2.10 32.16
C ARG A 29 -0.65 -2.93 32.78
N LYS A 30 -0.87 -2.83 34.09
CA LYS A 30 -1.96 -3.57 34.77
C LYS A 30 -3.33 -3.00 34.40
N ARG A 31 -3.42 -1.68 34.26
CA ARG A 31 -4.66 -0.99 33.86
C ARG A 31 -5.00 -1.29 32.40
N VAL A 32 -3.99 -1.38 31.53
CA VAL A 32 -4.15 -1.88 30.15
C VAL A 32 -4.76 -3.28 30.16
N ASP A 33 -4.16 -4.22 30.89
CA ASP A 33 -4.64 -5.60 30.94
C ASP A 33 -6.06 -5.72 31.49
N ALA A 34 -6.42 -4.92 32.50
CA ALA A 34 -7.76 -4.88 33.04
C ALA A 34 -8.81 -4.41 32.01
N LEU A 35 -8.51 -3.36 31.25
CA LEU A 35 -9.41 -2.84 30.21
C LEU A 35 -9.57 -3.79 29.03
N ILE A 36 -8.50 -4.48 28.64
CA ILE A 36 -8.57 -5.54 27.61
C ILE A 36 -9.40 -6.73 28.10
N ALA A 37 -9.17 -7.18 29.33
CA ALA A 37 -9.93 -8.28 29.93
C ALA A 37 -11.43 -7.95 30.06
N ALA A 38 -11.77 -6.71 30.42
CA ALA A 38 -13.16 -6.26 30.55
C ALA A 38 -13.94 -6.35 29.23
N LYS A 39 -13.27 -6.24 28.08
CA LYS A 39 -13.86 -6.30 26.73
C LYS A 39 -13.83 -7.69 26.09
N ALA A 40 -13.26 -8.70 26.77
CA ALA A 40 -13.06 -10.04 26.20
C ALA A 40 -14.38 -10.76 25.85
N GLY A 41 -15.47 -10.45 26.57
CA GLY A 41 -16.77 -11.09 26.36
C GLY A 41 -16.70 -12.61 26.54
N PRO A 42 -17.25 -13.42 25.61
CA PRO A 42 -17.19 -14.88 25.69
C PRO A 42 -15.86 -15.47 25.17
N HIS A 43 -14.98 -14.64 24.63
CA HIS A 43 -13.76 -15.11 23.99
C HIS A 43 -12.67 -15.42 25.01
N GLN A 44 -11.98 -16.54 24.80
CA GLN A 44 -10.84 -16.93 25.62
C GLN A 44 -9.56 -16.26 25.10
N ALA A 45 -8.79 -15.67 26.02
CA ALA A 45 -7.47 -15.18 25.70
C ALA A 45 -6.46 -16.33 25.54
N SER A 46 -5.53 -16.17 24.60
CA SER A 46 -4.35 -17.04 24.48
C SER A 46 -3.53 -16.98 25.77
N THR A 47 -2.81 -18.08 26.03
CA THR A 47 -1.84 -18.13 27.12
C THR A 47 -0.75 -17.07 26.92
N LEU A 48 0.03 -16.80 27.96
CA LEU A 48 1.25 -16.02 27.79
C LEU A 48 2.21 -16.77 26.86
N ALA A 49 2.94 -16.00 26.06
CA ALA A 49 4.05 -16.44 25.23
C ALA A 49 5.13 -17.06 26.13
N ASP A 50 5.74 -18.13 25.64
CA ASP A 50 6.95 -18.67 26.25
C ASP A 50 8.12 -17.66 26.15
N ASP A 51 9.22 -17.95 26.82
CA ASP A 51 10.37 -17.04 26.85
C ASP A 51 11.02 -16.87 25.47
N ALA A 52 10.96 -17.87 24.59
CA ALA A 52 11.53 -17.76 23.25
C ALA A 52 10.69 -16.84 22.33
N GLU A 53 9.37 -16.99 22.37
CA GLU A 53 8.44 -16.12 21.66
C GLU A 53 8.52 -14.68 22.18
N PHE A 54 8.52 -14.49 23.51
CA PHE A 54 8.69 -13.16 24.11
C PHE A 54 10.03 -12.53 23.72
N LEU A 55 11.14 -13.27 23.86
CA LEU A 55 12.49 -12.79 23.57
C LEU A 55 12.60 -12.31 22.12
N ARG A 56 12.14 -13.12 21.17
CA ARG A 56 12.20 -12.75 19.75
C ARG A 56 11.40 -11.47 19.46
N ARG A 57 10.17 -11.40 19.96
CA ARG A 57 9.25 -10.27 19.74
C ARG A 57 9.82 -8.97 20.28
N VAL A 58 10.28 -8.98 21.53
CA VAL A 58 10.77 -7.77 22.19
C VAL A 58 12.07 -7.25 21.56
N TYR A 59 12.93 -8.14 21.08
CA TYR A 59 14.13 -7.76 20.31
C TYR A 59 13.76 -7.09 18.98
N LEU A 60 12.85 -7.68 18.22
CA LEU A 60 12.41 -7.10 16.95
C LEU A 60 11.76 -5.73 17.15
N ASP A 61 10.94 -5.60 18.18
CA ASP A 61 10.18 -4.38 18.45
C ASP A 61 11.03 -3.23 18.98
N LEU A 62 11.87 -3.49 19.98
CA LEU A 62 12.62 -2.44 20.66
C LEU A 62 13.96 -2.13 19.98
N VAL A 63 14.61 -3.12 19.36
CA VAL A 63 15.97 -2.96 18.79
C VAL A 63 16.10 -3.38 17.32
N GLY A 64 15.03 -3.87 16.69
CA GLY A 64 14.96 -4.04 15.24
C GLY A 64 15.70 -5.24 14.67
N ARG A 65 16.19 -6.14 15.52
CA ARG A 65 16.90 -7.36 15.12
C ARG A 65 16.41 -8.53 15.96
N ILE A 66 16.84 -9.73 15.61
CA ILE A 66 16.71 -10.90 16.49
C ILE A 66 17.89 -10.96 17.48
N PRO A 67 17.79 -11.68 18.61
CA PRO A 67 18.96 -11.91 19.46
C PRO A 67 19.99 -12.79 18.76
N SER A 68 21.25 -12.62 19.12
CA SER A 68 22.32 -13.58 18.82
C SER A 68 22.08 -14.91 19.55
N VAL A 69 22.74 -15.97 19.09
CA VAL A 69 22.66 -17.30 19.75
C VAL A 69 23.06 -17.22 21.22
N GLN A 70 24.11 -16.45 21.54
CA GLN A 70 24.58 -16.31 22.92
C GLN A 70 23.58 -15.56 23.80
N GLU A 71 22.97 -14.48 23.29
CA GLU A 71 21.89 -13.77 23.98
C GLU A 71 20.68 -14.70 24.23
N ALA A 72 20.30 -15.48 23.21
CA ALA A 72 19.19 -16.44 23.32
C ALA A 72 19.47 -17.54 24.34
N ARG A 73 20.64 -18.21 24.30
CA ARG A 73 21.01 -19.23 25.29
C ARG A 73 21.01 -18.67 26.71
N SER A 74 21.54 -17.46 26.88
CA SER A 74 21.63 -16.82 28.20
C SER A 74 20.25 -16.49 28.79
N PHE A 75 19.30 -16.04 27.97
CA PHE A 75 17.95 -15.70 28.42
C PHE A 75 17.03 -16.91 28.62
N LEU A 76 17.18 -17.94 27.76
CA LEU A 76 16.39 -19.17 27.82
C LEU A 76 16.84 -20.11 28.94
N ALA A 77 18.01 -19.90 29.53
CA ALA A 77 18.40 -20.57 30.77
C ALA A 77 17.49 -20.16 31.93
N ASP A 78 17.43 -21.02 32.96
CA ASP A 78 16.72 -20.70 34.20
C ASP A 78 17.30 -19.43 34.83
N GLY A 79 16.42 -18.50 35.20
CA GLY A 79 16.81 -17.16 35.65
C GLY A 79 15.84 -16.61 36.71
N PRO A 80 16.13 -15.41 37.23
CA PRO A 80 15.29 -14.79 38.25
C PRO A 80 13.90 -14.45 37.68
N PRO A 81 12.86 -14.35 38.55
CA PRO A 81 11.48 -14.17 38.11
C PRO A 81 11.22 -12.85 37.37
N ASP A 82 12.11 -11.87 37.48
CA ASP A 82 12.05 -10.56 36.85
C ASP A 82 12.87 -10.45 35.54
N LYS A 83 13.41 -11.56 35.02
CA LYS A 83 14.28 -11.57 33.83
C LYS A 83 13.70 -10.85 32.61
N ARG A 84 12.38 -10.89 32.40
CA ARG A 84 11.70 -10.18 31.30
C ARG A 84 11.79 -8.66 31.44
N SER A 85 11.56 -8.13 32.66
CA SER A 85 11.69 -6.69 32.91
C SER A 85 13.13 -6.22 32.82
N THR A 86 14.09 -6.99 33.35
CA THR A 86 15.51 -6.67 33.24
C THR A 86 15.95 -6.63 31.77
N LEU A 87 15.51 -7.60 30.97
CA LEU A 87 15.80 -7.62 29.53
C LEU A 87 15.25 -6.37 28.82
N VAL A 88 13.99 -6.01 29.09
CA VAL A 88 13.37 -4.82 28.49
C VAL A 88 14.18 -3.56 28.83
N ASP A 89 14.59 -3.41 30.09
CA ASP A 89 15.41 -2.27 30.52
C ASP A 89 16.77 -2.25 29.83
N CYS A 90 17.41 -3.41 29.65
CA CYS A 90 18.66 -3.53 28.88
C CYS A 90 18.47 -3.16 27.40
N LEU A 91 17.40 -3.61 26.76
CA LEU A 91 17.14 -3.32 25.34
C LEU A 91 16.86 -1.84 25.10
N LEU A 92 16.06 -1.22 25.96
CA LEU A 92 15.77 0.22 25.89
C LEU A 92 17.00 1.10 26.18
N ALA A 93 18.00 0.56 26.88
CA ALA A 93 19.27 1.21 27.14
C ALA A 93 20.35 0.93 26.08
N SER A 94 20.10 0.01 25.14
CA SER A 94 21.08 -0.39 24.12
C SER A 94 21.25 0.65 23.00
N ASP A 95 22.41 0.61 22.33
CA ASP A 95 22.72 1.45 21.17
C ASP A 95 21.87 1.09 19.92
N ASP A 96 21.26 -0.09 19.88
CA ASP A 96 20.37 -0.49 18.78
C ASP A 96 18.99 0.19 18.88
N TYR A 97 18.53 0.58 20.09
CA TYR A 97 17.21 1.20 20.30
C TYR A 97 17.03 2.52 19.51
N PRO A 98 17.96 3.49 19.58
CA PRO A 98 17.83 4.73 18.83
C PRO A 98 17.76 4.51 17.31
N THR A 99 18.51 3.54 16.79
CA THR A 99 18.47 3.23 15.35
C THR A 99 17.14 2.59 14.96
N ARG A 100 16.61 1.67 15.78
CA ARG A 100 15.29 1.07 15.53
C ARG A 100 14.17 2.12 15.56
N MET A 101 14.18 3.02 16.54
CA MET A 101 13.17 4.09 16.61
C MET A 101 13.34 5.10 15.48
N GLN A 102 14.57 5.41 15.06
CA GLN A 102 14.81 6.21 13.86
C GLN A 102 14.17 5.56 12.63
N GLU A 103 14.35 4.27 12.39
CA GLU A 103 13.76 3.57 11.25
C GLU A 103 12.24 3.57 11.33
N LEU A 104 11.67 3.24 12.51
CA LEU A 104 10.23 3.23 12.73
C LEU A 104 9.59 4.58 12.38
N PHE A 105 10.11 5.66 12.97
CA PHE A 105 9.56 7.00 12.79
C PHE A 105 9.87 7.57 11.41
N HIS A 106 11.00 7.24 10.81
CA HIS A 106 11.27 7.62 9.43
C HIS A 106 10.23 7.00 8.48
N VAL A 107 10.00 5.69 8.55
CA VAL A 107 8.99 5.03 7.70
C VAL A 107 7.59 5.57 7.98
N MET A 108 7.22 5.72 9.25
CA MET A 108 5.90 6.22 9.65
C MET A 108 5.64 7.67 9.19
N LEU A 109 6.62 8.57 9.29
CA LEU A 109 6.43 10.00 9.02
C LEU A 109 6.73 10.38 7.57
N MET A 110 7.67 9.68 6.93
CA MET A 110 8.02 9.97 5.55
C MET A 110 7.24 9.13 4.55
N GLU A 111 6.63 8.00 4.95
CA GLU A 111 5.95 7.05 4.03
C GLU A 111 6.81 6.79 2.78
N ARG A 112 8.14 6.64 2.99
CA ARG A 112 9.16 6.45 1.93
C ARG A 112 9.21 7.54 0.84
N LEU A 113 8.74 8.75 1.14
CA LEU A 113 8.75 9.91 0.22
C LEU A 113 10.18 10.38 -0.15
N GLY A 114 11.16 10.07 0.70
CA GLY A 114 12.57 10.37 0.43
C GLY A 114 13.45 10.21 1.67
N ASP A 115 14.75 10.18 1.43
CA ASP A 115 15.80 10.01 2.44
C ASP A 115 16.69 11.26 2.54
N HIS A 116 17.16 11.55 3.76
CA HIS A 116 18.16 12.58 4.00
C HIS A 116 18.96 12.28 5.27
N ASP A 117 20.28 12.43 5.21
CA ASP A 117 21.17 12.07 6.32
C ASP A 117 20.92 12.91 7.57
N ALA A 118 20.75 14.22 7.41
CA ALA A 118 20.42 15.11 8.53
C ALA A 118 19.08 14.74 9.22
N TRP A 119 18.10 14.24 8.47
CA TRP A 119 16.82 13.77 9.02
C TRP A 119 16.99 12.48 9.83
N LYS A 120 17.68 11.48 9.25
CA LYS A 120 17.98 10.22 9.93
C LYS A 120 18.79 10.47 11.19
N LYS A 121 19.81 11.32 11.11
CA LYS A 121 20.61 11.73 12.26
C LYS A 121 19.77 12.42 13.34
N TYR A 122 18.91 13.37 12.98
CA TYR A 122 18.03 14.06 13.93
C TYR A 122 17.13 13.08 14.70
N LEU A 123 16.47 12.16 14.00
CA LEU A 123 15.63 11.15 14.63
C LEU A 123 16.44 10.25 15.56
N HIS A 124 17.58 9.74 15.08
CA HIS A 124 18.47 8.89 15.87
C HIS A 124 18.91 9.58 17.18
N ASP A 125 19.46 10.79 17.07
CA ASP A 125 19.94 11.56 18.23
C ASP A 125 18.79 11.90 19.19
N SER A 126 17.60 12.20 18.67
CA SER A 126 16.41 12.47 19.48
C SER A 126 16.01 11.26 20.33
N PHE A 127 16.00 10.05 19.77
CA PHE A 127 15.69 8.84 20.52
C PHE A 127 16.82 8.41 21.46
N ALA A 128 18.08 8.64 21.09
CA ALA A 128 19.23 8.43 21.97
C ALA A 128 19.15 9.32 23.23
N ALA A 129 18.77 10.59 23.05
CA ALA A 129 18.57 11.55 24.13
C ALA A 129 17.23 11.41 24.88
N ASN A 130 16.37 10.46 24.48
CA ASN A 130 15.00 10.31 24.96
C ASN A 130 14.19 11.63 24.88
N LYS A 131 14.32 12.35 23.77
CA LYS A 131 13.62 13.60 23.53
C LYS A 131 12.09 13.37 23.53
N PRO A 132 11.30 14.18 24.26
CA PRO A 132 9.84 14.10 24.27
C PRO A 132 9.22 14.19 22.86
N TRP A 133 8.21 13.36 22.58
CA TRP A 133 7.56 13.35 21.26
C TRP A 133 6.92 14.70 20.87
N ASN A 134 6.34 15.42 21.84
CA ASN A 134 5.78 16.75 21.60
C ASN A 134 6.85 17.78 21.17
N ASP A 135 8.07 17.69 21.70
CA ASP A 135 9.18 18.53 21.27
C ASP A 135 9.67 18.15 19.88
N MET A 136 9.73 16.85 19.58
CA MET A 136 10.05 16.39 18.22
C MET A 136 9.01 16.86 17.19
N ALA A 137 7.72 16.76 17.53
CA ALA A 137 6.64 17.29 16.71
C ALA A 137 6.77 18.80 16.48
N ARG A 138 7.17 19.55 17.51
CA ARG A 138 7.43 21.00 17.38
C ARG A 138 8.56 21.30 16.41
N ASP A 139 9.68 20.58 16.51
CA ASP A 139 10.81 20.75 15.59
C ASP A 139 10.40 20.46 14.13
N MET A 140 9.57 19.43 13.90
CA MET A 140 9.12 19.07 12.55
C MET A 140 8.14 20.11 11.97
N LEU A 141 7.24 20.64 12.79
CA LEU A 141 6.26 21.64 12.39
C LEU A 141 6.90 23.02 12.17
N ARG A 142 8.02 23.30 12.85
CA ARG A 142 8.82 24.52 12.68
C ARG A 142 10.26 24.28 13.11
N ALA A 143 11.10 23.85 12.18
CA ALA A 143 12.52 23.68 12.44
C ALA A 143 13.21 25.05 12.55
N ASP A 144 13.99 25.25 13.62
CA ASP A 144 14.84 26.43 13.74
C ASP A 144 16.11 26.24 12.88
N PRO A 145 16.32 27.05 11.82
CA PRO A 145 17.49 26.92 10.96
C PRO A 145 18.82 27.24 11.68
N GLN A 146 18.77 27.91 12.84
CA GLN A 146 19.96 28.21 13.66
C GLN A 146 20.29 27.08 14.65
N ASN A 147 19.35 26.17 14.92
CA ASN A 147 19.57 25.03 15.79
C ASN A 147 20.13 23.85 14.98
N GLU A 148 21.46 23.72 14.94
CA GLU A 148 22.15 22.66 14.19
C GLU A 148 21.65 21.25 14.54
N THR A 149 21.28 21.01 15.80
CA THR A 149 20.82 19.69 16.26
C THR A 149 19.40 19.36 15.82
N ALA A 150 18.54 20.36 15.62
CA ALA A 150 17.13 20.18 15.24
C ALA A 150 16.88 20.47 13.74
N ARG A 151 17.83 21.08 13.03
CA ARG A 151 17.66 21.49 11.63
C ARG A 151 17.27 20.33 10.71
N GLY A 152 17.72 19.11 10.99
CA GLY A 152 17.35 17.91 10.23
C GLY A 152 15.83 17.66 10.20
N ALA A 153 15.09 18.08 11.22
CA ALA A 153 13.63 17.94 11.29
C ALA A 153 12.89 18.69 10.16
N ALA A 154 13.52 19.74 9.60
CA ALA A 154 12.97 20.52 8.49
C ALA A 154 12.70 19.66 7.24
N PHE A 155 13.38 18.52 7.10
CA PHE A 155 13.23 17.63 5.95
C PHE A 155 11.79 17.12 5.77
N PHE A 156 11.04 16.94 6.87
CA PHE A 156 9.63 16.52 6.83
C PHE A 156 8.79 17.44 5.92
N TYR A 157 8.96 18.75 6.05
CA TYR A 157 8.34 19.74 5.17
C TYR A 157 9.10 19.94 3.87
N ALA A 158 10.44 20.02 3.91
CA ALA A 158 11.24 20.33 2.73
C ALA A 158 10.93 19.37 1.58
N LYS A 159 10.77 18.08 1.86
CA LYS A 159 10.43 17.10 0.83
C LYS A 159 8.98 17.21 0.31
N ARG A 160 8.04 17.71 1.12
CA ARG A 160 6.64 17.95 0.75
C ARG A 160 6.43 19.27 0.02
N LEU A 161 7.38 20.20 0.16
CA LEU A 161 7.44 21.47 -0.54
C LEU A 161 8.29 21.41 -1.83
N ASP A 162 8.78 20.22 -2.18
CA ASP A 162 9.57 19.97 -3.39
C ASP A 162 8.67 19.97 -4.64
N HIS A 163 9.21 20.44 -5.77
CA HIS A 163 8.50 20.42 -7.04
C HIS A 163 8.58 19.04 -7.69
N TYR A 164 7.46 18.55 -8.22
CA TYR A 164 7.46 17.35 -9.05
C TYR A 164 7.44 17.75 -10.54
N GLY A 165 8.62 17.84 -11.16
CA GLY A 165 8.73 18.30 -12.55
C GLY A 165 8.28 19.76 -12.70
N GLN A 166 7.31 20.01 -13.56
CA GLN A 166 6.72 21.34 -13.76
C GLN A 166 5.51 21.62 -12.85
N ASN A 167 5.13 20.66 -11.99
CA ASN A 167 3.94 20.81 -11.14
C ASN A 167 4.18 21.79 -9.99
N PRO A 168 3.15 22.57 -9.60
CA PRO A 168 3.21 23.42 -8.42
C PRO A 168 3.34 22.58 -7.13
N ILE A 169 3.73 23.24 -6.04
CA ILE A 169 3.81 22.62 -4.71
C ILE A 169 2.40 22.15 -4.29
N ASP A 170 2.30 20.90 -3.83
CA ASP A 170 1.05 20.29 -3.36
C ASP A 170 0.78 20.64 -1.88
N PHE A 171 0.48 21.91 -1.59
CA PHE A 171 0.03 22.35 -0.27
C PHE A 171 -1.20 21.59 0.25
N PRO A 172 -2.20 21.25 -0.58
CA PRO A 172 -3.28 20.34 -0.16
C PRO A 172 -2.74 18.99 0.32
N GLY A 173 -1.75 18.41 -0.36
CA GLY A 173 -1.03 17.20 0.06
C GLY A 173 -0.38 17.34 1.43
N LEU A 174 0.39 18.40 1.65
CA LEU A 174 0.96 18.70 2.97
C LEU A 174 -0.11 18.82 4.06
N THR A 175 -1.24 19.46 3.75
CA THR A 175 -2.38 19.61 4.66
C THR A 175 -2.97 18.26 5.05
N ARG A 176 -3.16 17.36 4.07
CA ARG A 176 -3.63 15.98 4.31
C ARG A 176 -2.64 15.20 5.16
N ASP A 177 -1.35 15.28 4.86
CA ASP A 177 -0.31 14.55 5.59
C ASP A 177 -0.21 14.98 7.05
N VAL A 178 -0.27 16.29 7.35
CA VAL A 178 -0.27 16.76 8.74
C VAL A 178 -1.53 16.30 9.48
N GLY A 179 -2.71 16.36 8.84
CA GLY A 179 -3.96 15.86 9.40
C GLY A 179 -3.88 14.36 9.74
N ARG A 180 -3.40 13.54 8.80
CA ARG A 180 -3.25 12.09 8.98
C ARG A 180 -2.19 11.75 10.04
N LEU A 181 -0.96 12.24 9.85
CA LEU A 181 0.21 11.82 10.63
C LEU A 181 0.24 12.36 12.05
N PHE A 182 -0.30 13.56 12.29
CA PHE A 182 -0.28 14.19 13.61
C PHE A 182 -1.62 14.16 14.34
N LEU A 183 -2.75 14.12 13.62
CA LEU A 183 -4.10 14.19 14.23
C LEU A 183 -4.95 12.92 14.00
N GLY A 184 -4.51 11.99 13.14
CA GLY A 184 -5.22 10.75 12.86
C GLY A 184 -6.51 10.93 12.06
N VAL A 185 -6.60 11.99 11.24
CA VAL A 185 -7.79 12.30 10.41
C VAL A 185 -7.43 12.49 8.94
N ASP A 186 -8.09 11.76 8.04
CA ASP A 186 -7.98 11.98 6.60
C ASP A 186 -9.03 12.97 6.10
N LEU A 187 -8.60 14.23 5.98
CA LEU A 187 -9.44 15.34 5.52
C LEU A 187 -9.47 15.49 3.99
N ARG A 188 -9.08 14.47 3.21
CA ARG A 188 -9.03 14.56 1.74
C ARG A 188 -10.35 15.02 1.11
N CYS A 189 -11.47 14.41 1.49
CA CYS A 189 -12.78 14.83 0.95
C CYS A 189 -13.18 16.21 1.46
N ALA A 190 -12.74 16.56 2.68
CA ALA A 190 -12.98 17.86 3.30
C ALA A 190 -12.30 19.03 2.55
N GLN A 191 -11.42 18.77 1.58
CA GLN A 191 -10.82 19.82 0.76
C GLN A 191 -11.88 20.65 0.00
N CYS A 192 -12.85 19.97 -0.62
CA CYS A 192 -13.78 20.59 -1.55
C CYS A 192 -15.20 20.77 -0.97
N HIS A 193 -15.56 20.03 0.07
CA HIS A 193 -16.87 20.07 0.72
C HIS A 193 -16.79 19.38 2.09
N ASP A 194 -17.73 19.63 3.00
CA ASP A 194 -17.87 18.81 4.21
C ASP A 194 -18.02 17.33 3.83
N HIS A 195 -17.36 16.42 4.55
CA HIS A 195 -17.39 15.00 4.19
C HIS A 195 -18.84 14.46 4.18
N LEU A 196 -19.21 13.77 3.09
CA LEU A 196 -20.62 13.39 2.82
C LEU A 196 -21.22 12.41 3.84
N PHE A 197 -20.37 11.58 4.44
CA PHE A 197 -20.80 10.48 5.33
C PHE A 197 -20.17 10.53 6.73
N ILE A 198 -19.26 11.48 6.98
CA ILE A 198 -18.52 11.58 8.24
C ILE A 198 -18.75 12.98 8.77
N ASP A 199 -19.66 13.11 9.73
CA ASP A 199 -20.10 14.41 10.22
C ASP A 199 -18.96 15.24 10.85
N ASP A 200 -17.92 14.58 11.36
CA ASP A 200 -16.79 15.23 12.02
C ASP A 200 -15.83 15.95 11.07
N TYR A 201 -15.84 15.63 9.77
CA TYR A 201 -14.84 16.13 8.82
C TYR A 201 -15.41 17.32 8.04
N LYS A 202 -15.02 18.53 8.45
CA LYS A 202 -15.53 19.78 7.88
C LYS A 202 -14.56 20.42 6.91
N GLN A 203 -15.11 21.07 5.88
CA GLN A 203 -14.32 21.85 4.92
C GLN A 203 -13.57 22.98 5.62
N ASP A 204 -14.22 23.61 6.60
CA ASP A 204 -13.62 24.68 7.39
C ASP A 204 -12.36 24.20 8.16
N ASP A 205 -12.31 22.92 8.57
CA ASP A 205 -11.14 22.34 9.26
C ASP A 205 -9.98 22.07 8.29
N PHE A 206 -10.28 21.56 7.08
CA PHE A 206 -9.25 21.39 6.05
C PHE A 206 -8.65 22.74 5.64
N GLN A 207 -9.51 23.71 5.31
CA GLN A 207 -9.10 25.03 4.84
C GLN A 207 -8.39 25.82 5.96
N GLY A 208 -8.78 25.55 7.21
CA GLY A 208 -8.11 26.00 8.41
C GLY A 208 -6.69 25.50 8.56
N LEU A 209 -6.47 24.20 8.35
CA LEU A 209 -5.13 23.63 8.33
C LEU A 209 -4.31 24.15 7.15
N PHE A 210 -4.91 24.20 5.96
CA PHE A 210 -4.29 24.72 4.74
C PHE A 210 -3.77 26.14 4.92
N ALA A 211 -4.49 26.98 5.67
CA ALA A 211 -4.08 28.35 5.98
C ALA A 211 -2.76 28.45 6.76
N PHE A 212 -2.32 27.40 7.48
CA PHE A 212 -0.97 27.35 8.07
C PHE A 212 0.13 27.16 7.03
N PHE A 213 -0.16 26.50 5.91
CA PHE A 213 0.88 25.97 5.01
C PHE A 213 1.02 26.74 3.70
N GLN A 214 -0.05 27.34 3.17
CA GLN A 214 -0.08 27.96 1.83
C GLN A 214 1.01 29.02 1.57
N ASN A 215 1.54 29.64 2.64
CA ASN A 215 2.57 30.68 2.57
C ASN A 215 3.98 30.16 2.88
N THR A 216 4.14 28.86 3.05
CA THR A 216 5.44 28.22 3.29
C THR A 216 6.17 28.00 1.98
N PHE A 217 7.51 28.02 2.02
CA PHE A 217 8.33 27.78 0.84
C PHE A 217 9.63 27.06 1.20
N LEU A 218 10.12 26.25 0.27
CA LEU A 218 11.41 25.59 0.36
C LEU A 218 12.54 26.60 0.12
N GLN A 219 13.48 26.72 1.06
CA GLN A 219 14.68 27.54 0.90
C GLN A 219 15.83 26.75 0.28
N ASP A 220 16.09 25.56 0.80
CA ASP A 220 17.18 24.68 0.38
C ASP A 220 16.82 23.23 0.71
N LEU A 221 16.94 22.33 -0.28
CA LEU A 221 16.70 20.90 -0.11
C LEU A 221 17.95 20.15 0.38
N ALA A 222 19.15 20.58 -0.04
CA ALA A 222 20.42 19.96 0.34
C ALA A 222 20.79 20.27 1.80
N ALA A 223 20.32 21.42 2.30
CA ALA A 223 20.41 21.78 3.70
C ALA A 223 19.00 22.13 4.22
N PRO A 224 18.14 21.13 4.47
CA PRO A 224 16.69 21.25 4.64
C PRO A 224 16.32 22.50 5.43
N ALA A 225 15.68 23.46 4.76
CA ALA A 225 15.28 24.72 5.35
C ALA A 225 13.96 25.19 4.73
N VAL A 226 13.03 25.59 5.60
CA VAL A 226 11.68 26.03 5.21
C VAL A 226 11.45 27.45 5.72
N GLY A 227 10.97 28.32 4.83
CA GLY A 227 10.58 29.68 5.14
C GLY A 227 9.08 29.88 5.12
N GLU A 228 8.65 31.04 5.61
CA GLU A 228 7.25 31.44 5.64
C GLU A 228 7.13 32.89 5.15
N LYS A 229 6.17 33.14 4.25
CA LYS A 229 5.80 34.48 3.80
C LYS A 229 4.71 35.07 4.71
N PRO A 230 4.59 36.41 4.81
CA PRO A 230 3.56 37.05 5.60
C PRO A 230 2.15 36.58 5.22
N THR A 231 1.35 36.22 6.22
CA THR A 231 -0.08 35.93 6.05
C THR A 231 -0.89 37.18 6.37
N VAL A 232 -1.46 37.80 5.34
CA VAL A 232 -2.15 39.12 5.44
C VAL A 232 -3.66 39.04 5.23
N GLN A 233 -4.18 37.90 4.80
CA GLN A 233 -5.61 37.69 4.55
C GLN A 233 -6.03 36.25 4.88
N LYS A 234 -7.33 36.07 5.12
CA LYS A 234 -7.95 34.74 5.28
C LYS A 234 -7.97 33.98 3.95
N VAL A 235 -8.06 32.65 4.03
CA VAL A 235 -8.31 31.77 2.88
C VAL A 235 -9.78 31.86 2.52
N SER A 236 -10.09 32.31 1.30
CA SER A 236 -11.42 32.15 0.69
C SER A 236 -11.58 30.75 0.12
N PHE A 237 -12.72 30.12 0.37
CA PHE A 237 -13.08 28.83 -0.19
C PHE A 237 -14.59 28.71 -0.37
N MET A 238 -15.02 27.73 -1.14
CA MET A 238 -16.43 27.47 -1.42
C MET A 238 -16.65 25.97 -1.55
N SER A 239 -17.80 25.48 -1.08
CA SER A 239 -18.17 24.08 -1.29
C SER A 239 -18.58 23.85 -2.74
N VAL A 240 -18.13 22.75 -3.33
CA VAL A 240 -18.55 22.34 -4.68
C VAL A 240 -20.05 22.01 -4.75
N PHE A 241 -20.68 21.68 -3.61
CA PHE A 241 -22.12 21.42 -3.51
C PHE A 241 -22.91 22.65 -3.06
N VAL A 242 -22.36 23.41 -2.10
CA VAL A 242 -22.99 24.61 -1.54
C VAL A 242 -22.16 25.82 -1.95
N LYS A 243 -22.58 26.49 -3.04
CA LYS A 243 -21.87 27.61 -3.66
C LYS A 243 -21.97 28.92 -2.85
N VAL A 244 -21.59 28.86 -1.58
CA VAL A 244 -21.49 30.00 -0.66
C VAL A 244 -20.03 30.24 -0.36
N GLU A 245 -19.54 31.44 -0.67
CA GLU A 245 -18.18 31.84 -0.34
C GLU A 245 -18.02 31.92 1.19
N LYS A 246 -16.98 31.29 1.69
CA LYS A 246 -16.55 31.30 3.10
C LYS A 246 -15.11 31.76 3.19
N GLN A 247 -14.73 32.21 4.38
CA GLN A 247 -13.34 32.56 4.69
C GLN A 247 -12.91 31.97 6.02
N THR A 248 -11.66 31.52 6.11
CA THR A 248 -11.04 31.08 7.37
C THR A 248 -9.59 31.52 7.48
N GLY A 249 -9.17 31.93 8.67
CA GLY A 249 -7.78 31.97 9.08
C GLY A 249 -7.26 30.58 9.49
N PRO A 250 -6.01 30.52 9.97
CA PRO A 250 -5.42 29.28 10.48
C PRO A 250 -6.21 28.71 11.65
N ARG A 251 -6.49 27.40 11.62
CA ARG A 251 -7.16 26.67 12.71
C ARG A 251 -6.88 25.19 12.67
N LEU A 252 -6.80 24.58 13.85
CA LEU A 252 -6.78 23.12 13.99
C LEU A 252 -8.21 22.56 13.83
N PRO A 253 -8.36 21.29 13.39
CA PRO A 253 -9.66 20.65 13.28
C PRO A 253 -10.44 20.68 14.60
N GLY A 254 -11.68 21.18 14.56
CA GLY A 254 -12.52 21.38 15.75
C GLY A 254 -12.03 22.48 16.72
N GLY A 255 -10.94 23.17 16.40
CA GLY A 255 -10.36 24.26 17.17
C GLY A 255 -10.92 25.64 16.80
N THR A 256 -10.48 26.66 17.55
CA THR A 256 -10.82 28.05 17.31
C THR A 256 -9.97 28.66 16.21
N GLU A 257 -10.58 29.53 15.40
CA GLU A 257 -9.88 30.30 14.36
C GLU A 257 -8.88 31.29 14.96
N ILE A 258 -7.66 31.30 14.43
CA ILE A 258 -6.64 32.32 14.74
C ILE A 258 -6.89 33.54 13.85
N ALA A 259 -7.06 34.70 14.48
CA ALA A 259 -7.25 35.95 13.77
C ALA A 259 -6.00 36.31 12.96
N VAL A 260 -6.18 36.55 11.65
CA VAL A 260 -5.13 37.08 10.77
C VAL A 260 -5.02 38.59 11.02
N PRO A 261 -3.87 39.11 11.49
CA PRO A 261 -3.73 40.52 11.77
C PRO A 261 -3.74 41.37 10.49
N ALA A 262 -4.33 42.55 10.56
CA ALA A 262 -4.17 43.55 9.51
C ALA A 262 -2.77 44.16 9.64
N VAL A 263 -1.89 43.89 8.68
CA VAL A 263 -0.51 44.40 8.69
C VAL A 263 -0.27 45.30 7.49
N HIS A 264 0.33 46.47 7.72
CA HIS A 264 0.72 47.38 6.65
C HIS A 264 2.04 46.93 6.00
N LYS A 265 2.20 47.26 4.71
CA LYS A 265 3.39 46.90 3.92
C LYS A 265 4.66 47.47 4.57
N GLY A 266 5.61 46.60 4.91
CA GLY A 266 6.86 46.94 5.59
C GLY A 266 6.88 46.68 7.11
N GLU A 267 5.74 46.32 7.71
CA GLU A 267 5.62 46.03 9.15
C GLU A 267 5.48 44.55 9.47
N GLU A 268 5.54 43.66 8.47
CA GLU A 268 5.27 42.22 8.59
C GLU A 268 6.35 41.47 9.38
N TYR A 269 7.58 42.00 9.38
CA TYR A 269 8.75 41.35 9.95
C TYR A 269 9.19 42.02 11.25
N ALA A 270 9.49 41.20 12.26
CA ALA A 270 10.29 41.59 13.42
C ALA A 270 11.76 41.78 13.01
N GLN A 271 12.25 40.94 12.09
CA GLN A 271 13.56 41.09 11.44
C GLN A 271 13.37 40.82 9.94
N PRO A 272 13.70 41.75 9.03
CA PRO A 272 13.48 41.57 7.61
C PRO A 272 14.37 40.46 7.01
N PRO A 273 13.96 39.86 5.88
CA PRO A 273 14.82 38.92 5.16
C PRO A 273 16.09 39.59 4.65
N ASP A 274 17.19 38.85 4.62
CA ASP A 274 18.47 39.27 4.07
C ASP A 274 18.96 38.28 3.01
N ALA A 275 18.89 38.71 1.76
CA ALA A 275 19.30 37.91 0.61
C ALA A 275 20.79 37.56 0.59
N LYS A 276 21.66 38.36 1.24
CA LYS A 276 23.12 38.12 1.26
C LYS A 276 23.48 36.98 2.21
N THR A 277 22.80 36.91 3.35
CA THR A 277 22.99 35.86 4.36
C THR A 277 22.03 34.69 4.17
N ARG A 278 21.11 34.77 3.19
CA ARG A 278 20.00 33.83 2.97
C ARG A 278 19.10 33.70 4.20
N PHE A 279 19.03 34.75 5.03
CA PHE A 279 18.14 34.79 6.18
C PHE A 279 16.70 35.07 5.70
N PRO A 280 15.71 34.21 6.01
CA PRO A 280 14.35 34.32 5.47
C PRO A 280 13.50 35.42 6.10
N GLY A 281 14.02 36.10 7.12
CA GLY A 281 13.25 37.05 7.92
C GLY A 281 12.48 36.34 9.05
N MET A 282 12.19 37.09 10.10
CA MET A 282 11.38 36.67 11.23
C MET A 282 10.07 37.44 11.22
N LEU A 283 8.95 36.74 11.02
CA LEU A 283 7.61 37.34 10.97
C LEU A 283 7.11 37.72 12.37
N LYS A 284 6.36 38.82 12.48
CA LYS A 284 5.61 39.17 13.71
C LYS A 284 4.42 38.23 13.95
N PHE A 285 3.80 37.75 12.87
CA PHE A 285 2.74 36.76 12.88
C PHE A 285 3.16 35.57 12.03
N SER A 286 3.40 34.43 12.69
CA SER A 286 3.79 33.18 12.05
C SER A 286 2.72 32.12 12.30
N PRO A 287 1.88 31.80 11.31
CA PRO A 287 1.04 30.62 11.34
C PRO A 287 1.81 29.35 11.73
N LEU A 288 2.98 29.09 11.13
CA LEU A 288 3.78 27.91 11.48
C LEU A 288 4.22 27.88 12.95
N ALA A 289 4.62 29.03 13.52
CA ALA A 289 4.92 29.13 14.96
C ALA A 289 3.70 28.79 15.81
N SER A 290 2.56 29.36 15.45
CA SER A 290 1.29 29.12 16.15
C SER A 290 0.91 27.63 16.10
N LEU A 291 1.09 26.99 14.95
CA LEU A 291 0.84 25.55 14.77
C LEU A 291 1.78 24.70 15.65
N ALA A 292 3.09 24.99 15.60
CA ALA A 292 4.10 24.27 16.38
C ALA A 292 3.93 24.46 17.90
N GLU A 293 3.28 25.54 18.32
CA GLU A 293 2.91 25.76 19.72
C GLU A 293 1.60 25.07 20.12
N GLN A 294 0.58 25.07 19.25
CA GLN A 294 -0.78 24.62 19.59
C GLN A 294 -1.02 23.13 19.34
N LEU A 295 -0.44 22.58 18.27
CA LEU A 295 -0.67 21.18 17.89
C LEU A 295 -0.10 20.21 18.92
N PRO A 296 1.20 20.27 19.31
CA PRO A 296 1.83 19.27 20.15
C PRO A 296 1.62 19.56 21.65
N ARG A 297 0.38 19.77 22.07
CA ARG A 297 -0.02 20.05 23.46
C ARG A 297 -0.73 18.87 24.10
N ALA A 298 -0.62 18.74 25.41
CA ALA A 298 -1.34 17.72 26.18
C ALA A 298 -2.87 17.88 26.06
N GLU A 299 -3.35 19.13 25.96
CA GLU A 299 -4.76 19.45 25.82
C GLU A 299 -5.31 19.11 24.42
N ASN A 300 -4.44 18.96 23.41
CA ASN A 300 -4.85 18.53 22.09
C ASN A 300 -5.08 17.01 22.08
N ARG A 301 -6.33 16.63 22.32
CA ARG A 301 -6.75 15.22 22.39
C ARG A 301 -6.53 14.44 21.09
N GLN A 302 -6.67 15.08 19.92
CA GLN A 302 -6.42 14.41 18.63
C GLN A 302 -4.94 14.05 18.50
N PHE A 303 -4.05 14.97 18.83
CA PHE A 303 -2.60 14.76 18.81
C PHE A 303 -2.17 13.64 19.75
N THR A 304 -2.58 13.70 21.01
CA THR A 304 -2.20 12.69 22.03
C THR A 304 -2.76 11.30 21.69
N ARG A 305 -4.04 11.20 21.29
CA ARG A 305 -4.65 9.92 20.88
C ARG A 305 -4.00 9.33 19.65
N ASN A 306 -3.67 10.14 18.64
CA ASN A 306 -3.08 9.64 17.40
C ASN A 306 -1.71 8.99 17.65
N ILE A 307 -0.81 9.64 18.38
CA ILE A 307 0.52 9.06 18.62
C ILE A 307 0.46 7.78 19.46
N VAL A 308 -0.33 7.75 20.54
CA VAL A 308 -0.44 6.52 21.34
C VAL A 308 -1.10 5.39 20.55
N ASN A 309 -2.02 5.70 19.63
CA ASN A 309 -2.63 4.71 18.73
C ASN A 309 -1.60 4.15 17.73
N ARG A 310 -0.70 5.00 17.21
CA ARG A 310 0.39 4.59 16.29
C ARG A 310 1.46 3.77 17.01
N LEU A 311 1.85 4.15 18.22
CA LEU A 311 2.78 3.38 19.06
C LEU A 311 2.16 2.04 19.49
N TRP A 312 0.87 2.05 19.85
CA TRP A 312 0.11 0.83 20.10
C TRP A 312 0.07 -0.06 18.87
N PHE A 313 -0.20 0.49 17.68
CA PHE A 313 -0.13 -0.25 16.42
C PHE A 313 1.26 -0.85 16.18
N ALA A 314 2.33 -0.07 16.37
CA ALA A 314 3.69 -0.56 16.20
C ALA A 314 4.01 -1.74 17.14
N MET A 315 3.44 -1.79 18.34
CA MET A 315 3.67 -2.85 19.34
C MET A 315 2.70 -4.03 19.20
N MET A 316 1.42 -3.77 18.94
CA MET A 316 0.34 -4.77 18.97
C MET A 316 -0.11 -5.21 17.58
N GLY A 317 0.39 -4.56 16.54
CA GLY A 317 0.08 -4.82 15.13
C GLY A 317 -1.23 -4.20 14.63
N ARG A 318 -2.14 -3.82 15.53
CA ARG A 318 -3.40 -3.19 15.17
C ARG A 318 -3.65 -1.99 16.06
N GLY A 319 -4.10 -0.88 15.47
CA GLY A 319 -4.50 0.31 16.21
C GLY A 319 -5.78 0.09 17.00
N LEU A 320 -5.94 0.79 18.13
CA LEU A 320 -7.20 0.88 18.85
C LEU A 320 -8.26 1.55 17.98
N VAL A 321 -7.88 2.61 17.26
CA VAL A 321 -8.59 3.11 16.07
C VAL A 321 -7.86 2.54 14.85
N HIS A 322 -8.60 1.90 13.95
CA HIS A 322 -8.02 1.31 12.75
C HIS A 322 -9.03 1.39 11.59
N PRO A 323 -8.62 1.81 10.38
CA PRO A 323 -7.30 2.33 9.97
C PRO A 323 -6.81 3.54 10.80
N LEU A 324 -5.48 3.75 10.85
CA LEU A 324 -4.86 4.70 11.79
C LEU A 324 -5.26 6.16 11.55
N ASP A 325 -5.63 6.48 10.31
CA ASP A 325 -5.94 7.83 9.84
C ASP A 325 -7.44 8.15 9.82
N LEU A 326 -8.29 7.22 10.31
CA LEU A 326 -9.74 7.34 10.28
C LEU A 326 -10.34 7.52 11.68
N SER A 327 -9.81 8.45 12.46
CA SER A 327 -10.38 8.81 13.76
C SER A 327 -11.61 9.70 13.58
N HIS A 328 -12.79 9.14 13.81
CA HIS A 328 -14.07 9.87 13.82
C HIS A 328 -15.14 9.08 14.59
N THR A 329 -16.27 9.72 14.89
CA THR A 329 -17.38 9.16 15.69
C THR A 329 -18.01 7.92 15.06
N ALA A 330 -18.08 7.86 13.73
CA ALA A 330 -18.53 6.66 13.00
C ALA A 330 -17.48 5.53 12.89
N ASN A 331 -16.24 5.75 13.33
CA ASN A 331 -15.19 4.72 13.47
C ASN A 331 -14.60 4.77 14.89
N PRO A 332 -15.37 4.38 15.91
CA PRO A 332 -14.94 4.50 17.30
C PRO A 332 -13.76 3.56 17.59
N PRO A 333 -12.90 3.90 18.56
CA PRO A 333 -11.86 2.99 19.01
C PRO A 333 -12.48 1.67 19.53
N SER A 334 -11.81 0.55 19.27
CA SER A 334 -12.16 -0.77 19.81
C SER A 334 -12.28 -0.78 21.35
N HIS A 335 -11.39 -0.02 22.00
CA HIS A 335 -11.33 0.21 23.44
C HIS A 335 -11.20 1.72 23.72
N PRO A 336 -12.31 2.48 23.78
CA PRO A 336 -12.26 3.93 23.90
C PRO A 336 -11.67 4.41 25.24
N GLU A 337 -12.01 3.74 26.35
CA GLU A 337 -11.46 4.03 27.68
C GLU A 337 -9.96 3.78 27.74
N LEU A 338 -9.48 2.73 27.07
CA LEU A 338 -8.06 2.42 26.98
C LEU A 338 -7.31 3.47 26.16
N LEU A 339 -7.86 3.89 25.02
CA LEU A 339 -7.24 4.94 24.21
C LEU A 339 -7.11 6.25 24.99
N ASP A 340 -8.15 6.62 25.73
CA ASP A 340 -8.13 7.82 26.59
C ASP A 340 -7.13 7.70 27.73
N LEU A 341 -7.07 6.53 28.39
CA LEU A 341 -6.08 6.24 29.42
C LEU A 341 -4.66 6.42 28.88
N LEU A 342 -4.34 5.78 27.75
CA LEU A 342 -3.00 5.84 27.16
C LEU A 342 -2.63 7.27 26.78
N ALA A 343 -3.55 8.04 26.19
CA ALA A 343 -3.32 9.43 25.81
C ALA A 343 -3.03 10.32 27.03
N GLN A 344 -3.80 10.16 28.12
CA GLN A 344 -3.62 10.92 29.37
C GLN A 344 -2.29 10.58 30.04
N GLU A 345 -1.99 9.30 30.17
CA GLU A 345 -0.78 8.81 30.84
C GLU A 345 0.49 9.18 30.05
N PHE A 346 0.44 9.10 28.72
CA PHE A 346 1.55 9.53 27.87
C PHE A 346 1.84 11.03 27.99
N ALA A 347 0.79 11.87 28.03
CA ALA A 347 0.95 13.30 28.26
C ALA A 347 1.47 13.62 29.68
N ALA A 348 0.97 12.90 30.71
CA ALA A 348 1.40 13.07 32.09
C ALA A 348 2.88 12.69 32.32
N HIS A 349 3.39 11.74 31.53
CA HIS A 349 4.80 11.33 31.53
C HIS A 349 5.63 12.07 30.46
N ASN A 350 5.27 13.32 30.17
CA ASN A 350 6.01 14.22 29.28
C ASN A 350 6.31 13.61 27.90
N PHE A 351 5.35 12.89 27.32
CA PHE A 351 5.47 12.29 25.99
C PHE A 351 6.70 11.38 25.82
N ASP A 352 7.12 10.70 26.90
CA ASP A 352 8.26 9.79 26.93
C ASP A 352 7.94 8.47 26.22
N VAL A 353 8.44 8.33 24.99
CA VAL A 353 8.26 7.14 24.15
C VAL A 353 8.90 5.91 24.79
N LYS A 354 10.08 6.04 25.40
CA LYS A 354 10.81 4.91 25.99
C LYS A 354 10.05 4.33 27.18
N TRP A 355 9.55 5.19 28.07
CA TRP A 355 8.68 4.80 29.18
C TRP A 355 7.38 4.15 28.69
N PHE A 356 6.74 4.72 27.67
CA PHE A 356 5.48 4.20 27.16
C PHE A 356 5.63 2.80 26.55
N LEU A 357 6.66 2.60 25.71
CA LEU A 357 6.98 1.28 25.13
C LEU A 357 7.28 0.26 26.22
N ARG A 358 8.02 0.63 27.26
CA ARG A 358 8.30 -0.22 28.42
C ARG A 358 7.01 -0.75 29.07
N GLU A 359 6.04 0.14 29.33
CA GLU A 359 4.76 -0.27 29.94
C GLU A 359 3.93 -1.15 29.00
N LEU A 360 3.94 -0.90 27.69
CA LEU A 360 3.24 -1.75 26.72
C LEU A 360 3.83 -3.16 26.68
N VAL A 361 5.15 -3.31 26.52
CA VAL A 361 5.77 -4.64 26.36
C VAL A 361 5.72 -5.49 27.64
N LEU A 362 5.59 -4.84 28.80
CA LEU A 362 5.41 -5.52 30.08
C LEU A 362 3.96 -5.87 30.43
N SER A 363 2.99 -5.46 29.59
CA SER A 363 1.59 -5.89 29.74
C SER A 363 1.42 -7.38 29.40
N GLN A 364 0.46 -8.04 30.05
CA GLN A 364 0.06 -9.40 29.67
C GLN A 364 -0.48 -9.41 28.24
N THR A 365 -1.18 -8.36 27.84
CA THR A 365 -1.75 -8.19 26.49
C THR A 365 -0.68 -8.31 25.41
N TYR A 366 0.45 -7.61 25.54
CA TYR A 366 1.58 -7.74 24.62
C TYR A 366 2.24 -9.12 24.70
N GLN A 367 2.34 -9.68 25.92
CA GLN A 367 3.00 -10.95 26.17
C GLN A 367 2.13 -12.18 25.89
N ARG A 368 0.94 -12.04 25.28
CA ARG A 368 0.14 -13.20 24.87
C ARG A 368 0.84 -13.97 23.75
N SER A 369 0.59 -15.27 23.68
CA SER A 369 1.04 -16.07 22.54
C SER A 369 0.21 -15.77 21.31
N SER A 370 0.83 -15.91 20.14
CA SER A 370 0.11 -15.93 18.87
C SER A 370 -0.62 -17.26 18.61
N MET A 371 -0.32 -18.29 19.39
CA MET A 371 -1.05 -19.57 19.36
C MET A 371 -2.46 -19.39 19.91
N LEU A 372 -3.44 -20.00 19.22
CA LEU A 372 -4.85 -19.94 19.63
C LEU A 372 -5.08 -20.79 20.89
N ALA A 373 -5.94 -20.30 21.80
CA ALA A 373 -6.21 -20.94 23.10
C ALA A 373 -7.01 -22.26 23.02
N GLY A 374 -7.60 -22.59 21.86
CA GLY A 374 -8.43 -23.78 21.65
C GLY A 374 -8.81 -23.99 20.18
N GLU A 375 -9.66 -25.00 19.92
CA GLU A 375 -10.08 -25.42 18.57
C GLU A 375 -11.21 -24.55 17.95
N GLY A 376 -11.69 -23.54 18.68
CA GLY A 376 -12.72 -22.61 18.21
C GLY A 376 -12.21 -21.57 17.21
N PRO A 377 -13.11 -20.79 16.56
CA PRO A 377 -12.70 -19.72 15.68
C PRO A 377 -11.85 -18.69 16.44
N PRO A 378 -10.83 -18.10 15.80
CA PRO A 378 -9.95 -17.16 16.47
C PRO A 378 -10.74 -15.92 16.93
N PRO A 379 -10.43 -15.34 18.10
CA PRO A 379 -11.13 -14.16 18.59
C PRO A 379 -10.95 -12.99 17.60
N PRO A 380 -11.90 -12.03 17.56
CA PRO A 380 -11.73 -10.82 16.77
C PRO A 380 -10.42 -10.10 17.14
N PRO A 381 -9.58 -9.70 16.15
CA PRO A 381 -8.25 -9.15 16.40
C PRO A 381 -8.29 -7.85 17.22
N GLU A 382 -9.33 -7.04 17.08
CA GLU A 382 -9.54 -5.80 17.83
C GLU A 382 -9.77 -6.00 19.33
N LEU A 383 -9.94 -7.24 19.81
CA LEU A 383 -10.00 -7.56 21.23
C LEU A 383 -8.62 -7.80 21.86
N PHE A 384 -7.56 -7.93 21.04
CA PHE A 384 -6.18 -8.17 21.50
C PHE A 384 -6.01 -9.40 22.42
N LEU A 385 -6.92 -10.37 22.34
CA LEU A 385 -6.94 -11.58 23.18
C LEU A 385 -5.93 -12.65 22.75
N THR A 386 -5.39 -12.53 21.56
CA THR A 386 -4.29 -13.33 21.02
C THR A 386 -3.31 -12.34 20.42
N ALA A 387 -2.01 -12.55 20.63
CA ALA A 387 -1.02 -11.65 20.04
C ALA A 387 -1.20 -11.64 18.53
N ILE A 388 -1.36 -10.44 18.00
CA ILE A 388 -1.34 -10.23 16.57
C ILE A 388 0.12 -10.09 16.22
N GLU A 389 0.52 -10.95 15.32
CA GLU A 389 1.89 -11.21 15.02
C GLU A 389 2.18 -10.05 13.95
N LYS A 390 3.35 -9.39 13.81
CA LYS A 390 3.53 -8.22 12.90
C LYS A 390 4.50 -8.36 11.73
N ARG A 391 4.13 -7.80 10.57
CA ARG A 391 5.05 -7.70 9.43
C ARG A 391 6.38 -7.08 9.86
N LEU A 392 7.48 -7.72 9.53
CA LEU A 392 8.80 -7.11 9.69
C LEU A 392 9.03 -6.09 8.59
N SER A 393 9.50 -4.91 8.97
CA SER A 393 9.93 -3.91 7.99
C SER A 393 11.13 -4.43 7.19
N ALA A 394 11.37 -3.86 6.00
CA ALA A 394 12.53 -4.22 5.20
C ALA A 394 13.85 -4.07 5.99
N GLU A 395 13.91 -3.06 6.85
CA GLU A 395 15.05 -2.77 7.73
C GLU A 395 15.21 -3.85 8.80
N GLN A 396 14.12 -4.27 9.46
CA GLN A 396 14.14 -5.39 10.42
C GLN A 396 14.53 -6.71 9.76
N LEU A 397 14.05 -6.98 8.54
CA LEU A 397 14.42 -8.18 7.78
C LEU A 397 15.92 -8.19 7.43
N THR A 398 16.45 -7.04 7.01
CA THR A 398 17.88 -6.89 6.71
C THR A 398 18.75 -7.16 7.95
N ARG A 399 18.43 -6.51 9.07
CA ARG A 399 19.13 -6.69 10.36
C ARG A 399 19.01 -8.12 10.86
N GLY A 400 17.78 -8.64 10.87
CA GLY A 400 17.45 -9.98 11.34
C GLY A 400 18.21 -11.05 10.56
N MET A 401 18.22 -10.98 9.23
CA MET A 401 18.95 -11.94 8.39
C MET A 401 20.46 -11.85 8.59
N SER A 402 21.01 -10.62 8.57
CA SER A 402 22.45 -10.40 8.74
C SER A 402 22.93 -10.88 10.12
N GLN A 403 22.11 -10.68 11.16
CA GLN A 403 22.37 -11.17 12.51
C GLN A 403 22.30 -12.70 12.59
N ALA A 404 21.25 -13.31 12.02
CA ALA A 404 21.05 -14.75 12.06
C ALA A 404 22.19 -15.51 11.38
N LEU A 405 22.65 -14.99 10.23
CA LEU A 405 23.71 -15.61 9.45
C LEU A 405 25.12 -15.23 9.91
N GLY A 406 25.26 -14.34 10.90
CA GLY A 406 26.57 -13.89 11.39
C GLY A 406 27.33 -13.01 10.39
N GLU A 407 26.61 -12.29 9.54
CA GLU A 407 27.18 -11.42 8.49
C GLU A 407 27.10 -9.93 8.85
N ARG A 408 26.36 -9.57 9.90
CA ARG A 408 26.10 -8.17 10.30
C ARG A 408 27.38 -7.35 10.48
N GLU A 409 28.27 -7.78 11.38
CA GLU A 409 29.50 -7.05 11.69
C GLU A 409 30.36 -6.82 10.44
N ARG A 410 30.50 -7.85 9.60
CA ARG A 410 31.25 -7.76 8.33
C ARG A 410 30.62 -6.72 7.40
N LEU A 411 29.30 -6.72 7.25
CA LEU A 411 28.59 -5.81 6.34
C LEU A 411 28.60 -4.36 6.83
N GLU A 412 28.47 -4.15 8.15
CA GLU A 412 28.43 -2.81 8.77
C GLU A 412 29.82 -2.18 8.88
N THR A 413 30.89 -2.96 9.01
CA THR A 413 32.26 -2.43 9.16
C THR A 413 33.02 -2.31 7.84
N ALA A 414 32.72 -3.15 6.85
CA ALA A 414 33.40 -3.13 5.56
C ALA A 414 33.04 -1.86 4.76
N ASP A 415 34.05 -1.23 4.17
CA ASP A 415 33.92 -0.03 3.31
C ASP A 415 32.99 1.05 3.91
N GLY A 416 33.10 1.27 5.23
CA GLY A 416 32.29 2.25 5.96
C GLY A 416 30.80 1.93 6.03
N GLY A 417 30.41 0.66 5.92
CA GLY A 417 29.02 0.20 5.98
C GLY A 417 28.27 0.22 4.65
N LYS A 418 28.97 0.56 3.55
CA LYS A 418 28.39 0.56 2.21
C LYS A 418 27.75 -0.78 1.81
N PRO A 419 28.35 -1.96 2.07
CA PRO A 419 27.74 -3.25 1.74
C PRO A 419 26.41 -3.47 2.47
N TYR A 420 26.30 -3.03 3.73
CA TYR A 420 25.05 -3.09 4.48
C TYR A 420 23.98 -2.17 3.88
N ALA A 421 24.34 -0.93 3.50
CA ALA A 421 23.41 0.00 2.87
C ALA A 421 22.90 -0.51 1.51
N GLU A 422 23.77 -1.12 0.70
CA GLU A 422 23.38 -1.76 -0.57
C GLU A 422 22.46 -2.95 -0.36
N LEU A 423 22.73 -3.79 0.66
CA LEU A 423 21.85 -4.89 1.03
C LEU A 423 20.47 -4.37 1.49
N GLN A 424 20.45 -3.38 2.38
CA GLN A 424 19.22 -2.77 2.88
C GLN A 424 18.38 -2.17 1.74
N ALA A 425 19.01 -1.50 0.77
CA ALA A 425 18.33 -0.96 -0.40
C ALA A 425 17.64 -2.05 -1.24
N LYS A 426 18.25 -3.23 -1.37
CA LYS A 426 17.62 -4.39 -2.03
C LYS A 426 16.41 -4.92 -1.24
N PHE A 427 16.53 -5.05 0.08
CA PHE A 427 15.40 -5.44 0.93
C PHE A 427 14.26 -4.43 0.87
N ILE A 428 14.57 -3.12 0.89
CA ILE A 428 13.57 -2.07 0.71
C ILE A 428 12.89 -2.27 -0.65
N LYS A 429 13.63 -2.39 -1.75
CA LYS A 429 13.03 -2.63 -3.08
C LYS A 429 12.14 -3.87 -3.15
N ALA A 430 12.51 -4.96 -2.45
CA ALA A 430 11.78 -6.22 -2.48
C ALA A 430 10.56 -6.26 -1.57
N PHE A 431 10.66 -5.66 -0.38
CA PHE A 431 9.64 -5.75 0.66
C PHE A 431 8.87 -4.45 0.83
N ALA A 432 9.48 -3.26 0.85
CA ALA A 432 8.77 -2.01 1.16
C ALA A 432 7.50 -1.75 0.33
N ASN A 433 6.55 -1.03 0.92
CA ASN A 433 5.43 -0.45 0.16
C ASN A 433 5.91 0.70 -0.73
N ALA A 434 5.09 1.10 -1.71
CA ALA A 434 5.43 2.23 -2.58
C ALA A 434 5.42 3.56 -1.78
N PRO A 435 6.12 4.60 -2.27
CA PRO A 435 6.08 5.91 -1.62
C PRO A 435 4.64 6.44 -1.46
N ARG A 436 4.33 7.02 -0.28
CA ARG A 436 3.01 7.50 0.16
C ARG A 436 1.96 6.41 0.45
N GLU A 437 2.35 5.14 0.41
CA GLU A 437 1.51 4.07 0.95
C GLU A 437 1.93 3.80 2.41
N PRO A 438 0.98 3.81 3.37
CA PRO A 438 1.29 3.46 4.74
C PRO A 438 1.73 1.98 4.83
N GLU A 439 2.64 1.67 5.74
CA GLU A 439 3.05 0.29 6.04
C GLU A 439 2.20 -0.32 7.17
N ASP A 440 0.88 -0.12 7.09
CA ASP A 440 -0.07 -0.55 8.12
C ASP A 440 -0.74 -1.91 7.84
N ALA A 441 -0.55 -2.45 6.62
CA ALA A 441 -1.06 -3.75 6.20
C ALA A 441 0.03 -4.68 5.64
N PHE A 442 -0.16 -5.99 5.86
CA PHE A 442 0.71 -7.02 5.27
C PHE A 442 0.26 -7.36 3.85
N SER A 443 1.18 -7.18 2.90
CA SER A 443 1.00 -7.49 1.49
C SER A 443 2.19 -8.31 1.00
N PRO A 444 2.05 -9.64 0.84
CA PRO A 444 3.11 -10.41 0.21
C PRO A 444 3.15 -10.10 -1.29
N SER A 445 4.35 -9.97 -1.84
CA SER A 445 4.54 -9.61 -3.26
C SER A 445 5.40 -10.65 -3.97
N LEU A 446 5.12 -10.87 -5.26
CA LEU A 446 5.95 -11.76 -6.09
C LEU A 446 7.43 -11.36 -6.05
N ALA A 447 7.71 -10.05 -6.03
CA ALA A 447 9.06 -9.52 -5.91
C ALA A 447 9.75 -9.98 -4.61
N SER A 448 9.05 -9.94 -3.47
CA SER A 448 9.58 -10.38 -2.19
C SER A 448 9.92 -11.88 -2.17
N ALA A 449 9.05 -12.73 -2.76
CA ALA A 449 9.31 -14.17 -2.83
C ALA A 449 10.49 -14.50 -3.76
N LEU A 450 10.55 -13.88 -4.94
CA LEU A 450 11.65 -14.08 -5.88
C LEU A 450 12.98 -13.57 -5.33
N PHE A 451 12.97 -12.47 -4.57
CA PHE A 451 14.15 -11.97 -3.87
C PHE A 451 14.71 -13.00 -2.88
N VAL A 452 13.85 -13.57 -2.02
CA VAL A 452 14.28 -14.62 -1.07
C VAL A 452 14.73 -15.89 -1.79
N LEU A 453 14.08 -16.25 -2.89
CA LEU A 453 14.43 -17.44 -3.67
C LEU A 453 15.79 -17.30 -4.36
N HIS A 454 16.06 -16.20 -5.05
CA HIS A 454 17.10 -16.18 -6.07
C HIS A 454 18.03 -14.97 -6.04
N ASP A 455 17.83 -13.97 -5.18
CA ASP A 455 18.75 -12.83 -5.15
C ASP A 455 20.16 -13.28 -4.73
N ALA A 456 21.16 -12.87 -5.51
CA ALA A 456 22.54 -13.25 -5.26
C ALA A 456 23.03 -12.82 -3.87
N ALA A 457 22.60 -11.66 -3.35
CA ALA A 457 23.04 -11.20 -2.04
C ALA A 457 22.49 -12.08 -0.90
N VAL A 458 21.27 -12.58 -1.05
CA VAL A 458 20.65 -13.54 -0.11
C VAL A 458 21.43 -14.86 -0.15
N LEU A 459 21.68 -15.40 -1.35
CA LEU A 459 22.37 -16.68 -1.52
C LEU A 459 23.85 -16.62 -1.10
N GLU A 460 24.52 -15.49 -1.29
CA GLU A 460 25.91 -15.30 -0.88
C GLU A 460 26.11 -15.32 0.64
N MET A 461 25.16 -14.80 1.42
CA MET A 461 25.19 -14.87 2.89
C MET A 461 24.96 -16.30 3.41
N LEU A 462 24.40 -17.18 2.58
CA LEU A 462 24.15 -18.59 2.88
C LEU A 462 25.26 -19.52 2.39
N ALA A 463 26.27 -18.99 1.71
CA ALA A 463 27.49 -19.73 1.42
C ALA A 463 28.40 -19.76 2.66
N SER A 464 29.15 -20.85 2.85
CA SER A 464 30.12 -20.95 3.94
C SER A 464 31.19 -19.86 3.80
N ARG A 465 31.37 -19.06 4.85
CA ARG A 465 32.41 -18.04 4.98
C ARG A 465 32.95 -18.03 6.41
N PRO A 466 34.25 -17.81 6.62
CA PRO A 466 34.84 -17.85 7.96
C PRO A 466 34.05 -17.03 8.98
N GLY A 467 33.58 -17.70 10.03
CA GLY A 467 32.85 -17.10 11.15
C GLY A 467 31.34 -16.94 10.95
N ASN A 468 30.81 -17.13 9.74
CA ASN A 468 29.36 -17.05 9.50
C ASN A 468 28.63 -18.32 9.97
N LEU A 469 27.29 -18.29 9.98
CA LEU A 469 26.49 -19.39 10.55
C LEU A 469 26.83 -20.74 9.88
N VAL A 470 26.94 -20.77 8.56
CA VAL A 470 27.18 -22.00 7.81
C VAL A 470 28.55 -22.59 8.13
N ASP A 471 29.58 -21.75 8.22
CA ASP A 471 30.93 -22.17 8.64
C ASP A 471 30.95 -22.73 10.07
N ARG A 472 30.29 -22.04 11.02
CA ARG A 472 30.18 -22.54 12.41
C ARG A 472 29.52 -23.90 12.47
N LEU A 473 28.40 -24.09 11.76
CA LEU A 473 27.70 -25.37 11.71
C LEU A 473 28.54 -26.48 11.05
N ASP A 474 29.32 -26.14 10.02
CA ASP A 474 30.15 -27.11 9.29
C ASP A 474 31.28 -27.67 10.16
N THR A 475 31.79 -26.86 11.09
CA THR A 475 32.82 -27.28 12.07
C THR A 475 32.30 -28.17 13.21
N MET A 476 30.98 -28.27 13.38
CA MET A 476 30.38 -29.11 14.42
C MET A 476 30.26 -30.56 13.95
N ALA A 477 30.66 -31.51 14.79
CA ALA A 477 30.55 -32.94 14.51
C ALA A 477 29.17 -33.51 14.93
N ASP A 478 28.61 -33.00 16.03
CA ASP A 478 27.35 -33.46 16.58
C ASP A 478 26.16 -32.81 15.89
N THR A 479 25.25 -33.64 15.38
CA THR A 479 24.07 -33.20 14.64
C THR A 479 23.03 -32.54 15.54
N ASP A 480 22.95 -32.95 16.81
CA ASP A 480 22.06 -32.29 17.77
C ASP A 480 22.52 -30.87 18.08
N GLN A 481 23.83 -30.65 18.19
CA GLN A 481 24.42 -29.32 18.37
C GLN A 481 24.19 -28.44 17.14
N ILE A 482 24.28 -29.00 15.93
CA ILE A 482 23.96 -28.30 14.68
C ILE A 482 22.50 -27.85 14.69
N ALA A 483 21.57 -28.74 15.04
CA ALA A 483 20.15 -28.40 15.12
C ALA A 483 19.91 -27.28 16.15
N GLU A 484 20.54 -27.34 17.32
CA GLU A 484 20.41 -26.29 18.34
C GLU A 484 20.91 -24.94 17.86
N GLU A 485 22.14 -24.89 17.34
CA GLU A 485 22.77 -23.66 16.88
C GLU A 485 21.94 -23.02 15.75
N LEU A 486 21.47 -23.84 14.80
CA LEU A 486 20.64 -23.42 13.68
C LEU A 486 19.30 -22.83 14.14
N TYR A 487 18.59 -23.51 15.04
CA TYR A 487 17.27 -23.06 15.52
C TYR A 487 17.36 -21.86 16.46
N LEU A 488 18.40 -21.76 17.28
CA LEU A 488 18.63 -20.57 18.10
C LEU A 488 18.96 -19.37 17.23
N ALA A 489 19.80 -19.54 16.20
CA ALA A 489 20.20 -18.47 15.30
C ALA A 489 19.03 -17.92 14.48
N LEU A 490 18.18 -18.79 13.92
CA LEU A 490 17.11 -18.38 13.00
C LEU A 490 15.77 -18.14 13.70
N LEU A 491 15.42 -18.97 14.70
CA LEU A 491 14.10 -19.01 15.33
C LEU A 491 14.09 -18.62 16.81
N THR A 492 15.26 -18.36 17.41
CA THR A 492 15.35 -17.89 18.80
C THR A 492 14.79 -18.90 19.81
N ARG A 493 14.83 -20.20 19.49
CA ARG A 493 14.36 -21.27 20.37
C ARG A 493 15.16 -22.55 20.15
N PHE A 494 15.06 -23.48 21.09
CA PHE A 494 15.56 -24.83 20.88
C PHE A 494 14.69 -25.61 19.86
N PRO A 495 15.28 -26.52 19.08
CA PRO A 495 14.54 -27.43 18.22
C PRO A 495 13.77 -28.44 19.06
N THR A 496 12.61 -28.86 18.57
CA THR A 496 11.90 -30.04 19.08
C THR A 496 12.60 -31.34 18.66
N ASP A 497 12.26 -32.46 19.28
CA ASP A 497 12.85 -33.77 18.93
C ASP A 497 12.58 -34.16 17.46
N GLU A 498 11.38 -33.85 16.95
CA GLU A 498 11.03 -34.03 15.53
C GLU A 498 11.92 -33.19 14.61
N GLU A 499 12.21 -31.96 15.01
CA GLU A 499 13.07 -31.04 14.24
C GLU A 499 14.54 -31.42 14.28
N ARG A 500 15.03 -31.98 15.41
CA ARG A 500 16.38 -32.55 15.50
C ARG A 500 16.53 -33.73 14.54
N ALA A 501 15.56 -34.64 14.55
CA ALA A 501 15.52 -35.76 13.62
C ALA A 501 15.47 -35.29 12.16
N GLU A 502 14.66 -34.29 11.83
CA GLU A 502 14.56 -33.74 10.47
C GLU A 502 15.90 -33.13 9.99
N VAL A 503 16.62 -32.42 10.86
CA VAL A 503 17.98 -31.90 10.55
C VAL A 503 18.95 -33.05 10.32
N ALA A 504 18.91 -34.09 11.16
CA ALA A 504 19.78 -35.25 11.04
C ALA A 504 19.55 -36.04 9.75
N ASP A 505 18.29 -36.33 9.43
CA ASP A 505 17.90 -37.04 8.21
C ASP A 505 18.29 -36.24 6.96
N TYR A 506 18.10 -34.91 6.98
CA TYR A 506 18.44 -34.05 5.86
C TYR A 506 19.95 -34.00 5.58
N LEU A 507 20.78 -33.97 6.63
CA LEU A 507 22.24 -34.04 6.51
C LEU A 507 22.73 -35.42 6.08
N ALA A 508 22.15 -36.49 6.64
CA ALA A 508 22.50 -37.87 6.30
C ALA A 508 22.18 -38.21 4.83
N GLY A 509 21.15 -37.59 4.26
CA GLY A 509 20.79 -37.73 2.84
C GLY A 509 21.78 -37.08 1.86
N HIS A 510 22.70 -36.22 2.33
CA HIS A 510 23.60 -35.42 1.48
C HIS A 510 25.05 -35.35 1.99
N PRO A 511 25.72 -36.49 2.24
CA PRO A 511 27.02 -36.53 2.93
C PRO A 511 28.14 -35.81 2.17
N ASP A 512 28.13 -35.87 0.83
CA ASP A 512 29.20 -35.30 -0.02
C ASP A 512 29.11 -33.78 -0.20
N ARG A 513 28.08 -33.12 0.35
CA ARG A 513 27.79 -31.69 0.14
C ARG A 513 27.40 -30.99 1.43
N ARG A 514 28.08 -31.29 2.53
CA ARG A 514 27.75 -30.83 3.90
C ARG A 514 27.52 -29.32 4.01
N SER A 515 28.50 -28.48 3.67
CA SER A 515 28.38 -27.02 3.84
C SER A 515 27.25 -26.43 2.97
N ALA A 516 27.06 -26.93 1.74
CA ALA A 516 25.95 -26.52 0.89
C ALA A 516 24.59 -26.93 1.50
N THR A 517 24.51 -28.13 2.07
CA THR A 517 23.30 -28.67 2.71
C THR A 517 22.93 -27.86 3.96
N LEU A 518 23.91 -27.46 4.77
CA LEU A 518 23.73 -26.55 5.90
C LEU A 518 23.21 -25.18 5.46
N GLY A 519 23.75 -24.63 4.36
CA GLY A 519 23.21 -23.41 3.73
C GLY A 519 21.75 -23.56 3.28
N GLN A 520 21.36 -24.72 2.74
CA GLN A 520 19.96 -24.98 2.36
C GLN A 520 19.02 -25.12 3.57
N LEU A 521 19.48 -25.75 4.66
CA LEU A 521 18.73 -25.81 5.92
C LEU A 521 18.50 -24.41 6.48
N ALA A 522 19.54 -23.58 6.51
CA ALA A 522 19.44 -22.19 6.94
C ALA A 522 18.50 -21.39 6.04
N TRP A 523 18.58 -21.56 4.72
CA TRP A 523 17.67 -20.93 3.78
C TRP A 523 16.22 -21.33 4.03
N ALA A 524 15.93 -22.63 4.20
CA ALA A 524 14.56 -23.10 4.38
C ALA A 524 13.94 -22.59 5.69
N LEU A 525 14.74 -22.53 6.76
CA LEU A 525 14.34 -21.94 8.04
C LEU A 525 14.23 -20.41 8.02
N PHE A 526 14.95 -19.71 7.14
CA PHE A 526 14.79 -18.27 6.96
C PHE A 526 13.62 -17.90 6.04
N SER A 527 13.34 -18.73 5.03
CA SER A 527 12.39 -18.43 3.95
C SER A 527 10.95 -18.84 4.28
N PHE A 528 10.73 -19.43 5.45
CA PHE A 528 9.40 -19.82 5.91
C PHE A 528 8.76 -18.71 6.77
N ASP A 529 7.46 -18.83 6.91
CA ASP A 529 6.54 -17.76 7.29
C ASP A 529 6.89 -17.04 8.61
N ARG A 530 7.51 -17.73 9.57
CA ARG A 530 7.89 -17.18 10.89
C ARG A 530 9.10 -16.25 10.88
N VAL A 531 9.99 -16.36 9.89
CA VAL A 531 11.20 -15.50 9.85
C VAL A 531 10.98 -14.27 9.00
N LEU A 532 10.06 -14.36 8.04
CA LEU A 532 9.55 -13.21 7.29
C LEU A 532 8.47 -12.41 8.05
N ARG A 533 8.07 -12.86 9.25
CA ARG A 533 6.93 -12.30 9.98
C ARG A 533 7.07 -12.42 11.50
N GLU A 534 6.30 -11.59 12.16
CA GLU A 534 5.28 -12.06 13.09
C GLU A 534 3.90 -11.82 12.33
N PRO A 535 2.87 -12.66 12.25
CA PRO A 535 1.67 -12.42 11.38
C PRO A 535 0.47 -11.52 11.82
N LEU A 536 0.22 -10.48 11.01
CA LEU A 536 -0.84 -9.51 11.21
C LEU A 536 -2.01 -9.84 10.31
N LYS A 537 -3.23 -9.81 10.86
CA LYS A 537 -4.47 -10.13 10.15
C LYS A 537 -5.03 -8.93 9.38
N ASN A 538 -5.61 -9.19 8.21
CA ASN A 538 -6.81 -8.52 7.72
C ASN A 538 -8.00 -9.50 7.69
N ASP A 539 -9.19 -8.93 7.85
CA ASP A 539 -10.53 -9.45 7.52
C ASP A 539 -11.49 -9.90 8.62
N LEU A 540 -12.73 -9.43 8.41
CA LEU A 540 -14.04 -9.76 8.98
C LEU A 540 -14.36 -9.13 10.34
N LEU A 541 -15.17 -8.07 10.31
CA LEU A 541 -15.89 -7.54 11.46
C LEU A 541 -17.39 -7.88 11.38
N CYS A 542 -17.88 -8.34 12.52
CA CYS A 542 -19.27 -8.45 12.99
C CYS A 542 -20.10 -9.69 12.58
N THR A 543 -20.53 -10.41 13.61
CA THR A 543 -21.62 -11.40 13.51
C THR A 543 -22.97 -10.69 13.38
N PRO A 544 -23.97 -11.27 12.68
CA PRO A 544 -25.28 -10.64 12.42
C PRO A 544 -26.13 -10.22 13.64
N ARG A 545 -25.67 -10.46 14.87
CA ARG A 545 -26.44 -10.21 16.10
C ARG A 545 -26.26 -8.82 16.67
N GLU A 546 -25.17 -8.12 16.34
CA GLU A 546 -24.85 -6.81 16.93
C GLU A 546 -25.47 -5.62 16.17
N HIS A 547 -26.14 -5.88 15.03
CA HIS A 547 -26.88 -4.88 14.26
C HIS A 547 -28.40 -4.85 14.53
N GLN A 548 -28.93 -5.62 15.50
CA GLN A 548 -30.38 -5.82 15.62
C GLN A 548 -31.19 -4.69 16.31
N LEU A 549 -30.57 -3.64 16.84
CA LEU A 549 -31.30 -2.56 17.54
C LEU A 549 -31.00 -1.18 16.97
N SER A 550 -31.34 -0.98 15.69
CA SER A 550 -31.49 0.35 15.08
C SER A 550 -32.86 0.45 14.41
N ARG A 551 -33.62 1.46 14.83
CA ARG A 551 -35.09 1.61 14.81
C ARG A 551 -35.77 1.84 13.43
N ARG A 552 -35.33 1.23 12.32
CA ARG A 552 -35.95 1.51 10.99
C ARG A 552 -36.44 0.33 10.14
N ARG A 553 -36.45 -0.92 10.62
CA ARG A 553 -36.91 -2.08 9.82
C ARG A 553 -38.21 -2.76 10.24
N TRP A 554 -39.03 -2.16 11.10
CA TRP A 554 -40.29 -2.81 11.56
C TRP A 554 -41.45 -2.80 10.56
N LEU A 555 -41.25 -2.42 9.28
CA LEU A 555 -42.31 -2.43 8.25
C LEU A 555 -41.90 -2.99 6.87
N SER A 556 -40.94 -3.91 6.83
CA SER A 556 -40.65 -4.67 5.61
C SER A 556 -40.47 -6.15 5.92
N GLY A 557 -41.45 -6.71 6.63
CA GLY A 557 -41.53 -8.14 6.89
C GLY A 557 -42.03 -8.91 5.66
N THR A 558 -41.35 -10.03 5.40
CA THR A 558 -41.71 -11.21 4.60
C THR A 558 -41.07 -11.39 3.22
N ALA A 559 -39.74 -11.56 3.19
CA ALA A 559 -38.99 -12.52 2.35
C ALA A 559 -37.49 -12.25 2.53
N GLY A 560 -36.74 -13.14 3.19
CA GLY A 560 -35.29 -12.93 3.32
C GLY A 560 -34.65 -13.63 4.52
N MET A 561 -34.61 -14.96 4.49
CA MET A 561 -33.63 -15.73 5.26
C MET A 561 -32.80 -16.54 4.28
N GLY A 562 -31.50 -16.21 4.19
CA GLY A 562 -30.47 -17.03 3.55
C GLY A 562 -30.03 -16.58 2.16
N LEU A 563 -28.92 -15.83 2.07
CA LEU A 563 -27.82 -15.93 1.08
C LEU A 563 -26.95 -14.65 1.16
N ALA A 564 -26.06 -14.52 2.13
CA ALA A 564 -25.09 -13.42 2.18
C ALA A 564 -23.67 -13.89 2.57
N ALA A 565 -23.37 -15.16 2.30
CA ALA A 565 -22.02 -15.71 2.35
C ALA A 565 -21.97 -16.77 1.25
N MET A 566 -21.68 -16.33 0.02
CA MET A 566 -21.25 -17.10 -1.16
C MET A 566 -21.57 -16.27 -2.40
N LEU A 567 -20.54 -15.75 -3.07
CA LEU A 567 -20.61 -15.73 -4.53
C LEU A 567 -20.96 -17.16 -4.96
N ARG A 568 -22.04 -17.35 -5.72
CA ARG A 568 -22.48 -18.68 -6.15
C ARG A 568 -21.32 -19.37 -6.90
N PRO A 569 -20.86 -20.56 -6.49
CA PRO A 569 -19.90 -21.36 -7.26
C PRO A 569 -20.34 -21.61 -8.71
N ALA A 570 -21.64 -21.54 -8.98
CA ALA A 570 -22.21 -21.71 -10.31
C ALA A 570 -21.82 -20.61 -11.32
N ILE A 571 -21.65 -19.34 -10.89
CA ILE A 571 -21.26 -18.24 -11.81
C ILE A 571 -19.77 -18.37 -12.15
N ALA A 572 -18.93 -18.60 -11.14
CA ALA A 572 -17.50 -18.86 -11.35
C ALA A 572 -17.28 -20.12 -12.22
N ALA A 573 -18.00 -21.22 -11.97
CA ALA A 573 -17.89 -22.46 -12.75
C ALA A 573 -18.45 -22.35 -14.19
N GLU A 574 -19.49 -21.53 -14.44
CA GLU A 574 -19.95 -21.25 -15.81
C GLU A 574 -18.99 -20.32 -16.57
N LEU A 575 -18.40 -19.33 -15.90
CA LEU A 575 -17.40 -18.43 -16.49
C LEU A 575 -16.06 -19.13 -16.72
N GLU A 576 -15.69 -20.06 -15.85
CA GLU A 576 -14.52 -20.93 -15.98
C GLU A 576 -14.66 -21.87 -17.20
N LYS A 577 -15.87 -22.38 -17.47
CA LYS A 577 -16.17 -23.15 -18.69
C LYS A 577 -16.00 -22.36 -19.99
N LYS A 578 -16.15 -21.03 -19.96
CA LYS A 578 -16.09 -20.17 -21.17
C LYS A 578 -14.70 -19.61 -21.48
N GLN A 579 -13.71 -19.80 -20.59
CA GLN A 579 -12.32 -19.33 -20.76
C GLN A 579 -12.21 -17.86 -21.23
N LYS A 580 -13.10 -16.98 -20.74
CA LYS A 580 -13.13 -15.58 -21.16
C LYS A 580 -11.89 -14.83 -20.68
N GLN A 581 -11.25 -14.05 -21.55
CA GLN A 581 -10.03 -13.30 -21.30
C GLN A 581 -10.14 -11.86 -21.82
N VAL A 582 -9.25 -10.98 -21.38
CA VAL A 582 -9.18 -9.59 -21.87
C VAL A 582 -7.76 -9.20 -22.27
N LEU A 583 -7.64 -8.60 -23.45
CA LEU A 583 -6.48 -7.85 -23.91
C LEU A 583 -6.80 -6.36 -23.83
N PHE A 584 -6.13 -5.64 -22.94
CA PHE A 584 -6.35 -4.22 -22.72
C PHE A 584 -5.14 -3.40 -23.15
N ILE A 585 -5.24 -2.72 -24.30
CA ILE A 585 -4.17 -1.88 -24.85
C ILE A 585 -4.41 -0.43 -24.41
N TRP A 586 -3.59 0.03 -23.48
CA TRP A 586 -3.64 1.36 -22.90
C TRP A 586 -2.66 2.31 -23.60
N LEU A 587 -3.19 3.34 -24.23
CA LEU A 587 -2.45 4.37 -24.96
C LEU A 587 -2.36 5.63 -24.09
N ASP A 588 -1.36 5.65 -23.22
CA ASP A 588 -1.18 6.65 -22.15
C ASP A 588 -0.80 8.01 -22.72
N GLY A 589 -1.68 8.99 -22.51
CA GLY A 589 -1.54 10.34 -23.04
C GLY A 589 -2.61 10.72 -24.05
N GLY A 590 -3.78 10.09 -24.15
CA GLY A 590 -4.89 10.60 -24.97
C GLY A 590 -4.65 10.58 -26.49
N MET A 591 -4.91 9.45 -27.14
CA MET A 591 -4.87 9.30 -28.60
C MET A 591 -5.90 10.21 -29.28
N SER A 592 -5.47 11.00 -30.28
CA SER A 592 -6.37 11.91 -30.99
C SER A 592 -7.36 11.15 -31.88
N GLN A 593 -8.65 11.41 -31.68
CA GLN A 593 -9.75 10.88 -32.49
C GLN A 593 -9.65 11.31 -33.96
N PHE A 594 -9.12 12.51 -34.25
CA PHE A 594 -8.96 13.03 -35.62
C PHE A 594 -7.87 12.31 -36.41
N GLU A 595 -6.80 11.91 -35.73
CA GLU A 595 -5.66 11.22 -36.33
C GLU A 595 -5.83 9.69 -36.32
N SER A 596 -6.97 9.18 -35.83
CA SER A 596 -7.26 7.75 -35.66
C SER A 596 -8.69 7.35 -36.08
N TRP A 597 -9.64 7.38 -35.14
CA TRP A 597 -10.93 6.69 -35.20
C TRP A 597 -12.04 7.48 -35.88
N ASP A 598 -11.96 8.81 -35.92
CA ASP A 598 -12.98 9.72 -36.48
C ASP A 598 -12.32 10.88 -37.23
N PRO A 599 -11.68 10.61 -38.38
CA PRO A 599 -11.01 11.65 -39.16
C PRO A 599 -12.02 12.64 -39.74
N LYS A 600 -11.75 13.94 -39.60
CA LYS A 600 -12.55 15.03 -40.19
C LYS A 600 -11.73 15.83 -41.22
N PRO A 601 -11.22 15.21 -42.31
CA PRO A 601 -10.34 15.88 -43.25
C PRO A 601 -11.05 17.06 -43.94
N GLY A 602 -10.32 18.14 -44.19
CA GLY A 602 -10.85 19.33 -44.88
C GLY A 602 -11.82 20.19 -44.05
N THR A 603 -12.00 19.88 -42.76
CA THR A 603 -12.75 20.70 -41.80
C THR A 603 -11.82 21.70 -41.09
N GLN A 604 -12.38 22.62 -40.31
CA GLN A 604 -11.59 23.63 -39.59
C GLN A 604 -10.60 23.01 -38.60
N PHE A 605 -10.98 21.89 -37.98
CA PHE A 605 -10.22 21.22 -36.92
C PHE A 605 -9.55 19.92 -37.40
N GLY A 606 -9.77 19.53 -38.65
CA GLY A 606 -9.17 18.35 -39.26
C GLY A 606 -7.66 18.44 -39.35
N GLY A 607 -6.97 17.35 -39.01
CA GLY A 607 -5.55 17.20 -39.25
C GLY A 607 -5.21 17.06 -40.75
N PRO A 608 -3.91 16.98 -41.10
CA PRO A 608 -3.46 16.89 -42.49
C PRO A 608 -3.76 15.52 -43.14
N PHE A 609 -4.21 14.54 -42.35
CA PHE A 609 -4.40 13.17 -42.78
C PHE A 609 -5.77 12.94 -43.42
N ARG A 610 -5.79 12.07 -44.43
CA ARG A 610 -7.00 11.69 -45.17
C ARG A 610 -7.84 10.68 -44.37
N ALA A 611 -9.12 10.63 -44.70
CA ALA A 611 -9.99 9.52 -44.34
C ALA A 611 -9.95 8.44 -45.43
N ILE A 612 -9.73 7.19 -45.04
CA ILE A 612 -9.69 6.02 -45.94
C ILE A 612 -10.87 5.08 -45.66
N PRO A 613 -11.42 4.41 -46.69
CA PRO A 613 -12.45 3.39 -46.48
C PRO A 613 -11.89 2.18 -45.74
N THR A 614 -12.77 1.44 -45.06
CA THR A 614 -12.41 0.21 -44.35
C THR A 614 -13.03 -1.02 -45.01
N SER A 615 -12.78 -2.21 -44.46
CA SER A 615 -13.47 -3.45 -44.86
C SER A 615 -14.99 -3.44 -44.64
N VAL A 616 -15.50 -2.44 -43.90
CA VAL A 616 -16.94 -2.22 -43.70
C VAL A 616 -17.38 -0.96 -44.47
N PRO A 617 -18.29 -1.09 -45.45
CA PRO A 617 -18.80 0.06 -46.20
C PRO A 617 -19.39 1.15 -45.29
N GLY A 618 -19.06 2.40 -45.56
CA GLY A 618 -19.54 3.56 -44.80
C GLY A 618 -18.67 3.94 -43.60
N ILE A 619 -17.85 3.03 -43.07
CA ILE A 619 -16.92 3.32 -41.99
C ILE A 619 -15.57 3.73 -42.58
N HIS A 620 -15.06 4.87 -42.12
CA HIS A 620 -13.77 5.43 -42.55
C HIS A 620 -12.86 5.67 -41.33
N LEU A 621 -11.55 5.49 -41.53
CA LEU A 621 -10.49 5.72 -40.55
C LEU A 621 -9.42 6.66 -41.10
N SER A 622 -8.54 7.17 -40.23
CA SER A 622 -7.37 7.93 -40.66
C SER A 622 -6.46 7.10 -41.57
N GLU A 623 -5.82 7.73 -42.56
CA GLU A 623 -4.84 7.07 -43.44
C GLU A 623 -3.61 6.54 -42.71
N LEU A 624 -3.44 6.91 -41.43
CA LEU A 624 -2.41 6.36 -40.55
C LEU A 624 -2.74 4.95 -40.03
N LEU A 625 -3.97 4.46 -40.24
CA LEU A 625 -4.45 3.14 -39.81
C LEU A 625 -4.76 2.19 -40.99
N PRO A 626 -3.90 2.07 -42.03
CA PRO A 626 -4.24 1.32 -43.23
C PRO A 626 -4.42 -0.18 -42.98
N ARG A 627 -3.69 -0.78 -42.03
CA ARG A 627 -3.81 -2.22 -41.72
C ARG A 627 -5.05 -2.47 -40.89
N THR A 628 -5.32 -1.64 -39.89
CA THR A 628 -6.52 -1.71 -39.05
C THR A 628 -7.80 -1.50 -39.87
N ALA A 629 -7.76 -0.65 -40.90
CA ALA A 629 -8.88 -0.49 -41.83
C ALA A 629 -9.27 -1.81 -42.53
N THR A 630 -8.31 -2.69 -42.82
CA THR A 630 -8.60 -4.02 -43.39
C THR A 630 -9.28 -4.96 -42.38
N GLN A 631 -9.10 -4.71 -41.08
CA GLN A 631 -9.64 -5.53 -39.98
C GLN A 631 -10.97 -5.02 -39.42
N MET A 632 -11.53 -3.91 -39.90
CA MET A 632 -12.75 -3.28 -39.38
C MET A 632 -13.96 -4.23 -39.25
N HIS A 633 -14.07 -5.25 -40.10
CA HIS A 633 -15.11 -6.29 -40.01
C HIS A 633 -15.04 -7.16 -38.74
N HIS A 634 -13.97 -7.08 -37.94
CA HIS A 634 -13.86 -7.67 -36.61
C HIS A 634 -14.07 -6.66 -35.46
N LEU A 635 -14.15 -5.36 -35.76
CA LEU A 635 -14.04 -4.29 -34.77
C LEU A 635 -15.39 -3.61 -34.50
N ALA A 636 -15.51 -3.04 -33.30
CA ALA A 636 -16.53 -2.08 -32.93
C ALA A 636 -15.85 -0.79 -32.46
N ILE A 637 -16.21 0.36 -33.05
CA ILE A 637 -15.69 1.67 -32.64
C ILE A 637 -16.79 2.40 -31.88
N VAL A 638 -16.44 3.03 -30.76
CA VAL A 638 -17.32 4.00 -30.07
C VAL A 638 -16.74 5.38 -30.35
N ARG A 639 -17.53 6.29 -30.93
CA ARG A 639 -17.12 7.68 -31.25
C ARG A 639 -17.76 8.73 -30.35
N SER A 640 -18.62 8.30 -29.43
CA SER A 640 -19.45 9.17 -28.59
C SER A 640 -19.08 9.12 -27.11
N LEU A 641 -17.81 8.85 -26.78
CA LEU A 641 -17.40 8.93 -25.38
C LEU A 641 -17.33 10.38 -24.92
N HIS A 642 -17.93 10.65 -23.77
CA HIS A 642 -17.89 11.93 -23.08
C HIS A 642 -17.65 11.68 -21.58
N THR A 643 -16.56 12.24 -21.04
CA THR A 643 -16.14 12.10 -19.63
C THR A 643 -15.85 13.47 -19.02
N GLN A 644 -15.42 13.54 -17.76
CA GLN A 644 -15.27 14.81 -17.02
C GLN A 644 -13.83 15.19 -16.65
N TYR A 645 -12.88 14.29 -16.90
CA TYR A 645 -11.50 14.43 -16.42
C TYR A 645 -10.58 14.94 -17.52
N GLU A 646 -10.00 16.12 -17.32
CA GLU A 646 -9.08 16.75 -18.28
C GLU A 646 -7.62 16.68 -17.84
N ASP A 647 -7.30 16.02 -16.72
CA ASP A 647 -5.92 15.86 -16.24
C ASP A 647 -5.53 14.38 -16.12
N HIS A 648 -4.25 14.08 -16.36
CA HIS A 648 -3.70 12.71 -16.28
C HIS A 648 -3.78 12.12 -14.87
N SER A 649 -3.49 12.94 -13.85
CA SER A 649 -3.37 12.49 -12.47
C SER A 649 -4.67 11.90 -11.91
N SER A 650 -5.81 12.44 -12.33
CA SER A 650 -7.13 11.93 -11.99
C SER A 650 -7.66 10.98 -13.09
N GLY A 651 -7.57 11.39 -14.36
CA GLY A 651 -8.24 10.73 -15.49
C GLY A 651 -7.84 9.28 -15.66
N VAL A 652 -6.53 8.96 -15.64
CA VAL A 652 -6.04 7.57 -15.81
C VAL A 652 -6.70 6.63 -14.79
N GLY A 653 -6.75 7.05 -13.52
CA GLY A 653 -7.33 6.29 -12.44
C GLY A 653 -8.85 6.16 -12.54
N HIS A 654 -9.56 7.23 -12.87
CA HIS A 654 -11.02 7.21 -12.98
C HIS A 654 -11.49 6.33 -14.14
N ILE A 655 -10.87 6.49 -15.31
CA ILE A 655 -11.23 5.75 -16.52
C ILE A 655 -11.01 4.25 -16.35
N GLN A 656 -9.88 3.83 -15.79
CA GLN A 656 -9.58 2.42 -15.61
C GLN A 656 -10.32 1.75 -14.45
N ARG A 657 -11.08 2.51 -13.64
CA ARG A 657 -11.98 2.00 -12.59
C ARG A 657 -13.45 1.99 -13.03
N GLY A 658 -13.78 2.64 -14.14
CA GLY A 658 -15.16 2.82 -14.59
C GLY A 658 -15.89 3.94 -13.86
N ASP A 659 -15.13 4.90 -13.34
CA ASP A 659 -15.56 6.08 -12.59
C ASP A 659 -16.69 5.84 -11.57
N PRO A 660 -16.61 4.84 -10.67
CA PRO A 660 -17.68 4.60 -9.72
C PRO A 660 -17.82 5.79 -8.76
N LYS A 661 -19.05 6.06 -8.32
CA LYS A 661 -19.33 7.09 -7.31
C LYS A 661 -18.39 6.93 -6.12
N ASN A 662 -17.73 8.03 -5.75
CA ASN A 662 -16.79 8.04 -4.63
C ASN A 662 -17.51 7.72 -3.30
N ARG A 663 -17.05 6.67 -2.61
CA ARG A 663 -17.59 6.21 -1.32
C ARG A 663 -16.51 6.14 -0.24
N GLY A 664 -15.47 6.96 -0.35
CA GLY A 664 -14.34 6.96 0.58
C GLY A 664 -13.37 5.78 0.40
N VAL A 665 -13.47 5.07 -0.74
CA VAL A 665 -12.59 3.95 -1.09
C VAL A 665 -12.03 4.10 -2.49
N VAL A 666 -10.86 3.52 -2.70
CA VAL A 666 -10.20 3.44 -4.00
C VAL A 666 -10.64 2.14 -4.67
N TYR A 667 -11.43 2.22 -5.75
CA TYR A 667 -11.90 1.04 -6.48
C TYR A 667 -10.75 0.34 -7.23
N PRO A 668 -10.83 -0.99 -7.44
CA PRO A 668 -9.87 -1.72 -8.28
C PRO A 668 -9.91 -1.23 -9.73
N LEU A 669 -8.77 -1.29 -10.41
CA LEU A 669 -8.73 -1.18 -11.87
C LEU A 669 -9.39 -2.42 -12.51
N LEU A 670 -9.80 -2.30 -13.78
CA LEU A 670 -10.50 -3.35 -14.52
C LEU A 670 -9.81 -4.72 -14.46
N GLY A 671 -8.47 -4.77 -14.56
CA GLY A 671 -7.72 -6.03 -14.48
C GLY A 671 -7.84 -6.73 -13.12
N SER A 672 -7.76 -5.98 -12.03
CA SER A 672 -7.93 -6.50 -10.66
C SER A 672 -9.38 -6.86 -10.37
N ALA A 673 -10.34 -6.06 -10.87
CA ALA A 673 -11.76 -6.36 -10.84
C ALA A 673 -12.05 -7.72 -11.50
N ILE A 674 -11.56 -7.93 -12.72
CA ILE A 674 -11.71 -9.20 -13.44
C ILE A 674 -11.00 -10.34 -12.73
N GLY A 675 -9.78 -10.12 -12.22
CA GLY A 675 -9.06 -11.11 -11.43
C GLY A 675 -9.83 -11.57 -10.19
N ARG A 676 -10.55 -10.65 -9.51
CA ARG A 676 -11.41 -10.96 -8.36
C ARG A 676 -12.70 -11.66 -8.74
N LEU A 677 -13.37 -11.20 -9.79
CA LEU A 677 -14.70 -11.68 -10.18
C LEU A 677 -14.65 -13.03 -10.90
N MET A 678 -13.59 -13.26 -11.69
CA MET A 678 -13.47 -14.43 -12.57
C MET A 678 -12.34 -15.39 -12.18
N GLY A 679 -11.45 -14.99 -11.26
CA GLY A 679 -10.29 -15.78 -10.86
C GLY A 679 -9.20 -15.88 -11.93
N ALA A 680 -8.07 -16.50 -11.56
CA ALA A 680 -7.03 -16.87 -12.50
C ALA A 680 -7.54 -17.91 -13.52
N GLY A 681 -6.93 -17.95 -14.70
CA GLY A 681 -7.17 -19.04 -15.64
C GLY A 681 -6.55 -20.35 -15.12
N ASN A 682 -6.97 -21.49 -15.67
CA ASN A 682 -6.41 -22.82 -15.36
C ASN A 682 -5.05 -23.03 -16.03
N CYS A 683 -4.12 -22.08 -15.83
CA CYS A 683 -2.82 -22.02 -16.48
C CYS A 683 -1.65 -21.92 -15.50
N GLY A 684 -1.93 -21.74 -14.20
CA GLY A 684 -0.91 -21.47 -13.20
C GLY A 684 -0.19 -20.14 -13.44
N LEU A 685 -0.85 -19.15 -14.04
CA LEU A 685 -0.31 -17.81 -14.20
C LEU A 685 -1.17 -16.80 -13.44
N PRO A 686 -0.62 -15.64 -13.05
CA PRO A 686 -1.38 -14.58 -12.41
C PRO A 686 -2.61 -14.21 -13.25
N ALA A 687 -3.72 -13.89 -12.57
CA ALA A 687 -4.94 -13.46 -13.27
C ALA A 687 -4.72 -12.16 -14.06
N TYR A 688 -3.87 -11.26 -13.56
CA TYR A 688 -3.63 -9.95 -14.14
C TYR A 688 -2.13 -9.72 -14.38
N VAL A 689 -1.76 -9.57 -15.66
CA VAL A 689 -0.41 -9.25 -16.12
C VAL A 689 -0.42 -7.90 -16.85
N SER A 690 0.57 -7.05 -16.61
CA SER A 690 0.74 -5.76 -17.30
C SER A 690 2.08 -5.68 -18.01
N VAL A 691 2.11 -5.61 -19.33
CA VAL A 691 3.33 -5.43 -20.13
C VAL A 691 3.52 -3.94 -20.42
N LYS A 692 4.65 -3.35 -20.01
CA LYS A 692 4.89 -1.90 -20.16
C LYS A 692 6.37 -1.57 -20.39
N PRO A 693 6.68 -0.45 -21.09
CA PRO A 693 8.05 0.06 -21.18
C PRO A 693 8.66 0.38 -19.80
N GLY A 694 9.98 0.21 -19.69
CA GLY A 694 10.75 0.53 -18.49
C GLY A 694 10.63 -0.56 -17.42
N ASN A 695 10.38 -0.14 -16.17
CA ASN A 695 10.46 -1.05 -15.02
C ASN A 695 9.25 -2.01 -14.91
N GLY A 696 9.50 -3.25 -14.52
CA GLY A 696 8.48 -4.21 -14.09
C GLY A 696 8.26 -4.19 -12.58
N GLY A 697 7.52 -5.17 -12.05
CA GLY A 697 7.29 -5.32 -10.61
C GLY A 697 5.88 -5.79 -10.29
N PHE A 698 5.50 -5.68 -9.02
CA PHE A 698 4.13 -5.97 -8.59
C PHE A 698 3.38 -4.66 -8.35
N LEU A 699 2.23 -4.48 -9.01
CA LEU A 699 1.40 -3.27 -8.93
C LEU A 699 0.22 -3.53 -7.99
N SER A 700 0.47 -3.51 -6.69
CA SER A 700 -0.55 -3.69 -5.64
C SER A 700 -1.63 -2.60 -5.70
N GLY A 701 -1.26 -1.36 -6.03
CA GLY A 701 -2.18 -0.22 -6.10
C GLY A 701 -3.32 -0.39 -7.12
N ASP A 702 -3.15 -1.25 -8.13
CA ASP A 702 -4.20 -1.57 -9.10
C ASP A 702 -5.40 -2.27 -8.45
N ALA A 703 -5.18 -2.95 -7.31
CA ALA A 703 -6.21 -3.71 -6.63
C ALA A 703 -7.21 -2.84 -5.84
N GLY A 704 -6.89 -1.57 -5.58
CA GLY A 704 -7.73 -0.71 -4.73
C GLY A 704 -8.05 -1.38 -3.39
N PHE A 705 -9.31 -1.33 -2.97
CA PHE A 705 -9.76 -1.96 -1.72
C PHE A 705 -9.80 -3.49 -1.74
N LEU A 706 -9.63 -4.16 -2.89
CA LEU A 706 -9.69 -5.62 -2.97
C LEU A 706 -8.52 -6.31 -2.24
N GLY A 707 -7.46 -5.55 -1.98
CA GLY A 707 -6.25 -6.05 -1.38
C GLY A 707 -5.21 -6.46 -2.42
N PRO A 708 -3.93 -6.38 -2.03
CA PRO A 708 -2.79 -6.44 -2.93
C PRO A 708 -2.69 -7.74 -3.74
N GLN A 709 -3.26 -8.85 -3.27
CA GLN A 709 -3.26 -10.14 -3.97
C GLN A 709 -3.95 -10.09 -5.34
N PHE A 710 -4.78 -9.08 -5.60
CA PHE A 710 -5.40 -8.84 -6.91
C PHE A 710 -4.64 -7.82 -7.76
N GLY A 711 -3.46 -7.37 -7.33
CA GLY A 711 -2.61 -6.44 -8.09
C GLY A 711 -2.00 -7.08 -9.34
N ALA A 712 -1.49 -6.24 -10.25
CA ALA A 712 -0.91 -6.72 -11.51
C ALA A 712 0.53 -7.23 -11.33
N VAL A 713 0.90 -8.29 -12.04
CA VAL A 713 2.32 -8.60 -12.29
C VAL A 713 2.78 -7.82 -13.52
N ALA A 714 3.59 -6.77 -13.32
CA ALA A 714 4.12 -5.93 -14.37
C ALA A 714 5.43 -6.48 -14.97
N LEU A 715 5.43 -6.65 -16.29
CA LEU A 715 6.57 -7.07 -17.11
C LEU A 715 7.18 -5.84 -17.79
N GLY A 716 8.30 -5.38 -17.23
CA GLY A 716 9.06 -4.24 -17.76
C GLY A 716 9.80 -4.62 -19.03
N ASP A 717 9.57 -3.89 -20.11
CA ASP A 717 10.05 -4.21 -21.47
C ASP A 717 9.67 -5.63 -21.97
N GLY A 718 8.61 -6.22 -21.41
CA GLY A 718 8.22 -7.61 -21.67
C GLY A 718 9.17 -8.66 -21.06
N LYS A 719 10.13 -8.25 -20.23
CA LYS A 719 11.08 -9.15 -19.57
C LYS A 719 10.42 -9.87 -18.38
N PRO A 720 10.94 -11.04 -17.99
CA PRO A 720 10.46 -11.71 -16.78
C PRO A 720 10.73 -10.83 -15.55
N PRO A 721 9.95 -11.02 -14.47
CA PRO A 721 10.25 -10.40 -13.19
C PRO A 721 11.70 -10.65 -12.76
N GLU A 722 12.30 -9.65 -12.09
CA GLU A 722 13.63 -9.77 -11.51
C GLU A 722 13.70 -10.98 -10.56
N ASN A 723 14.82 -11.70 -10.58
CA ASN A 723 15.03 -12.92 -9.81
C ASN A 723 14.07 -14.09 -10.17
N LEU A 724 13.28 -14.02 -11.25
CA LEU A 724 12.50 -15.18 -11.73
C LEU A 724 13.40 -16.33 -12.22
N PRO A 725 14.43 -16.08 -13.07
CA PRO A 725 15.36 -17.13 -13.47
C PRO A 725 16.19 -17.61 -12.28
N ARG A 726 16.36 -18.93 -12.15
CA ARG A 726 17.26 -19.52 -11.15
C ARG A 726 18.71 -19.12 -11.47
N PRO A 727 19.50 -18.64 -10.49
CA PRO A 727 20.90 -18.32 -10.71
C PRO A 727 21.72 -19.58 -10.99
N ALA A 728 22.77 -19.46 -11.81
CA ALA A 728 23.62 -20.59 -12.19
C ALA A 728 24.35 -21.25 -10.98
N THR A 729 24.54 -20.49 -9.90
CA THR A 729 25.17 -20.94 -8.65
C THR A 729 24.28 -21.88 -7.82
N LEU A 730 22.97 -21.92 -8.07
CA LEU A 730 22.02 -22.75 -7.36
C LEU A 730 21.54 -23.87 -8.28
N SER A 731 21.82 -25.14 -7.98
CA SER A 731 21.37 -26.25 -8.82
C SER A 731 19.85 -26.44 -8.75
N GLU A 732 19.24 -27.07 -9.78
CA GLU A 732 17.81 -27.38 -9.76
C GLU A 732 17.45 -28.37 -8.65
N PHE A 733 18.34 -29.32 -8.35
CA PHE A 733 18.18 -30.26 -7.26
C PHE A 733 18.12 -29.53 -5.91
N ASP A 734 19.09 -28.64 -5.63
CA ASP A 734 19.13 -27.88 -4.37
C ASP A 734 17.92 -26.98 -4.22
N ASP A 735 17.51 -26.31 -5.31
CA ASP A 735 16.35 -25.44 -5.31
C ASP A 735 15.05 -26.18 -5.02
N ARG A 736 14.88 -27.39 -5.56
CA ARG A 736 13.71 -28.23 -5.25
C ARG A 736 13.72 -28.71 -3.80
N GLN A 737 14.83 -29.29 -3.34
CA GLN A 737 14.95 -29.85 -1.99
C GLN A 737 14.68 -28.83 -0.88
N ARG A 738 15.31 -27.65 -0.98
CA ARG A 738 15.11 -26.57 0.00
C ARG A 738 13.69 -26.04 0.02
N ASN A 739 13.00 -26.00 -1.13
CA ASN A 739 11.60 -25.58 -1.23
C ASN A 739 10.65 -26.61 -0.63
N GLU A 740 10.87 -27.90 -0.86
CA GLU A 740 10.08 -28.97 -0.22
C GLU A 740 10.21 -28.90 1.31
N LEU A 741 11.41 -28.63 1.83
CA LEU A 741 11.65 -28.41 3.25
C LEU A 741 10.92 -27.15 3.77
N ARG A 742 11.03 -26.01 3.08
CA ARG A 742 10.30 -24.77 3.40
C ARG A 742 8.79 -25.01 3.48
N GLU A 743 8.22 -25.75 2.53
CA GLU A 743 6.79 -26.08 2.51
C GLU A 743 6.36 -26.95 3.68
N ARG A 744 7.16 -27.96 4.06
CA ARG A 744 6.89 -28.78 5.25
C ARG A 744 6.88 -27.93 6.52
N ILE A 745 7.89 -27.08 6.70
CA ILE A 745 8.00 -26.19 7.85
C ILE A 745 6.82 -25.21 7.88
N ASN A 746 6.43 -24.64 6.74
CA ASN A 746 5.27 -23.76 6.63
C ASN A 746 3.96 -24.44 7.03
N ARG A 747 3.71 -25.68 6.55
CA ARG A 747 2.52 -26.45 6.94
C ARG A 747 2.47 -26.70 8.45
N ARG A 748 3.59 -27.06 9.07
CA ARG A 748 3.71 -27.25 10.53
C ARG A 748 3.44 -25.93 11.28
N TYR A 749 3.95 -24.81 10.77
CA TYR A 749 3.76 -23.48 11.37
C TYR A 749 2.30 -22.97 11.28
N ALA A 750 1.65 -23.16 10.13
CA ALA A 750 0.29 -22.67 9.84
C ALA A 750 -0.81 -23.43 10.62
N ALA A 751 -0.59 -24.71 10.94
CA ALA A 751 -1.62 -25.59 11.52
C ALA A 751 -2.21 -25.13 12.87
N ARG A 752 -1.55 -24.21 13.59
CA ARG A 752 -1.98 -23.74 14.93
C ARG A 752 -2.14 -22.22 15.04
N ARG A 753 -2.23 -21.53 13.89
CA ARG A 753 -2.29 -20.07 13.77
C ARG A 753 -3.44 -19.63 12.89
N ARG A 754 -3.63 -18.32 12.77
CA ARG A 754 -4.65 -17.74 11.89
C ARG A 754 -4.34 -18.09 10.42
N PRO A 755 -5.24 -18.77 9.70
CA PRO A 755 -4.96 -19.32 8.38
C PRO A 755 -4.75 -18.24 7.30
N GLU A 756 -5.45 -17.10 7.41
CA GLU A 756 -5.53 -16.08 6.36
C GLU A 756 -4.16 -15.50 6.01
N VAL A 757 -3.29 -15.33 7.01
CA VAL A 757 -1.97 -14.75 6.81
C VAL A 757 -1.05 -15.77 6.14
N SER A 758 -1.00 -17.01 6.64
CA SER A 758 -0.14 -18.07 6.07
C SER A 758 -0.47 -18.38 4.60
N GLN A 759 -1.75 -18.38 4.23
CA GLN A 759 -2.21 -18.65 2.87
C GLN A 759 -1.74 -17.60 1.86
N ALA A 760 -1.71 -16.32 2.24
CA ALA A 760 -1.29 -15.24 1.35
C ALA A 760 0.20 -15.35 0.96
N ASN A 761 1.08 -15.75 1.88
CA ASN A 761 2.50 -15.97 1.57
C ASN A 761 2.71 -17.22 0.72
N GLU A 762 2.06 -18.32 1.09
CA GLU A 762 2.14 -19.57 0.33
C GLU A 762 1.72 -19.35 -1.13
N HIS A 763 0.62 -18.61 -1.35
CA HIS A 763 0.14 -18.26 -2.68
C HIS A 763 1.20 -17.54 -3.54
N VAL A 764 1.97 -16.62 -2.96
CA VAL A 764 2.98 -15.85 -3.71
C VAL A 764 4.20 -16.71 -4.07
N PHE A 765 4.64 -17.59 -3.16
CA PHE A 765 5.70 -18.57 -3.48
C PHE A 765 5.23 -19.59 -4.52
N GLU A 766 3.99 -20.03 -4.45
CA GLU A 766 3.39 -20.91 -5.45
C GLU A 766 3.34 -20.22 -6.82
N MET A 767 2.89 -18.95 -6.86
CA MET A 767 2.87 -18.15 -8.08
C MET A 767 4.27 -17.98 -8.69
N ALA A 768 5.30 -17.75 -7.87
CA ALA A 768 6.70 -17.72 -8.32
C ALA A 768 7.13 -19.06 -8.95
N ALA A 769 6.80 -20.18 -8.30
CA ALA A 769 7.10 -21.51 -8.81
C ALA A 769 6.34 -21.82 -10.10
N GLN A 770 5.09 -21.38 -10.23
CA GLN A 770 4.30 -21.56 -11.44
C GLN A 770 4.84 -20.72 -12.61
N LEU A 771 5.17 -19.44 -12.39
CA LEU A 771 5.80 -18.57 -13.39
C LEU A 771 7.15 -19.12 -13.87
N LYS A 772 7.94 -19.69 -12.96
CA LYS A 772 9.22 -20.33 -13.30
C LYS A 772 9.05 -21.51 -14.25
N ARG A 773 7.95 -22.28 -14.15
CA ARG A 773 7.64 -23.35 -15.09
C ARG A 773 7.30 -22.84 -16.50
N ARG A 774 6.99 -21.54 -16.63
CA ARG A 774 6.62 -20.87 -17.88
C ARG A 774 7.65 -19.84 -18.33
N LEU A 775 8.93 -20.06 -18.01
CA LEU A 775 10.04 -19.22 -18.50
C LEU A 775 10.09 -19.16 -20.03
N ASP A 776 9.57 -20.19 -20.71
CA ASP A 776 9.41 -20.22 -22.17
C ASP A 776 8.63 -19.02 -22.72
N LEU A 777 7.66 -18.48 -21.95
CA LEU A 777 6.86 -17.32 -22.34
C LEU A 777 7.67 -16.03 -22.49
N PHE A 778 8.85 -15.99 -21.87
CA PHE A 778 9.73 -14.83 -21.87
C PHE A 778 10.93 -14.99 -22.80
N ASP A 779 11.11 -16.14 -23.44
CA ASP A 779 12.21 -16.38 -24.36
C ASP A 779 11.92 -15.71 -25.73
N PRO A 780 12.66 -14.66 -26.11
CA PRO A 780 12.47 -13.99 -27.38
C PRO A 780 12.90 -14.87 -28.58
N SER A 781 13.76 -15.86 -28.37
CA SER A 781 14.20 -16.78 -29.44
C SER A 781 13.11 -17.76 -29.87
N ALA A 782 12.09 -17.96 -29.02
CA ALA A 782 10.91 -18.76 -29.32
C ALA A 782 9.91 -18.04 -30.25
N LEU A 783 10.12 -16.76 -30.57
CA LEU A 783 9.23 -15.98 -31.43
C LEU A 783 9.53 -16.25 -32.92
N PRO A 784 8.54 -16.67 -33.73
CA PRO A 784 8.73 -16.82 -35.16
C PRO A 784 9.19 -15.49 -35.78
N PRO A 785 10.24 -15.46 -36.62
CA PRO A 785 10.73 -14.22 -37.23
C PRO A 785 9.64 -13.45 -38.00
N GLY A 786 8.73 -14.17 -38.65
CA GLY A 786 7.58 -13.58 -39.34
C GLY A 786 6.60 -12.86 -38.41
N ASP A 787 6.40 -13.36 -37.19
CA ASP A 787 5.54 -12.69 -36.19
C ASP A 787 6.22 -11.40 -35.69
N VAL A 788 7.54 -11.45 -35.44
CA VAL A 788 8.31 -10.27 -35.03
C VAL A 788 8.24 -9.17 -36.10
N GLU A 789 8.32 -9.53 -37.38
CA GLU A 789 8.16 -8.59 -38.49
C GLU A 789 6.72 -8.05 -38.60
N ARG A 790 5.71 -8.91 -38.49
CA ARG A 790 4.29 -8.51 -38.57
C ARG A 790 3.91 -7.52 -37.47
N TYR A 791 4.33 -7.78 -36.23
CA TYR A 791 4.04 -6.93 -35.07
C TYR A 791 4.92 -5.69 -34.97
N GLY A 792 6.14 -5.74 -35.52
CA GLY A 792 7.11 -4.66 -35.47
C GLY A 792 8.13 -4.80 -34.32
N THR A 793 9.33 -4.24 -34.52
CA THR A 793 10.46 -4.31 -33.58
C THR A 793 10.44 -3.22 -32.50
N HIS A 794 9.51 -2.25 -32.60
CA HIS A 794 9.28 -1.23 -31.59
C HIS A 794 8.59 -1.83 -30.34
N ASP A 795 8.67 -1.11 -29.23
CA ASP A 795 8.20 -1.57 -27.91
C ASP A 795 6.76 -2.09 -27.93
N LEU A 796 5.81 -1.31 -28.48
CA LEU A 796 4.41 -1.72 -28.57
C LEU A 796 4.22 -3.05 -29.34
N GLY A 797 4.97 -3.28 -30.42
CA GLY A 797 4.90 -4.52 -31.20
C GLY A 797 5.39 -5.71 -30.39
N ARG A 798 6.59 -5.57 -29.80
CA ARG A 798 7.18 -6.59 -28.92
C ARG A 798 6.28 -6.91 -27.72
N HIS A 799 5.72 -5.89 -27.07
CA HIS A 799 4.85 -6.06 -25.90
C HIS A 799 3.51 -6.72 -26.25
N THR A 800 2.92 -6.35 -27.39
CA THR A 800 1.66 -6.97 -27.85
C THR A 800 1.88 -8.44 -28.23
N LEU A 801 3.05 -8.78 -28.78
CA LEU A 801 3.40 -10.17 -29.08
C LEU A 801 3.58 -11.01 -27.79
N VAL A 802 4.22 -10.45 -26.76
CA VAL A 802 4.26 -11.08 -25.42
C VAL A 802 2.84 -11.25 -24.87
N ALA A 803 1.98 -10.25 -25.03
CA ALA A 803 0.60 -10.32 -24.56
C ALA A 803 -0.21 -11.43 -25.26
N ARG A 804 -0.04 -11.60 -26.58
CA ARG A 804 -0.63 -12.73 -27.32
C ARG A 804 -0.22 -14.07 -26.70
N ARG A 805 1.07 -14.26 -26.41
CA ARG A 805 1.57 -15.50 -25.77
C ARG A 805 1.00 -15.73 -24.38
N MET A 806 0.82 -14.66 -23.59
CA MET A 806 0.19 -14.74 -22.27
C MET A 806 -1.29 -15.16 -22.37
N LEU A 807 -2.02 -14.64 -23.37
CA LEU A 807 -3.39 -15.07 -23.64
C LEU A 807 -3.45 -16.52 -24.09
N GLU A 808 -2.59 -16.95 -25.02
CA GLU A 808 -2.47 -18.35 -25.45
C GLU A 808 -2.12 -19.28 -24.28
N ALA A 809 -1.34 -18.78 -23.32
CA ALA A 809 -1.01 -19.50 -22.11
C ALA A 809 -2.17 -19.60 -21.11
N GLY A 810 -3.24 -18.82 -21.28
CA GLY A 810 -4.44 -18.82 -20.44
C GLY A 810 -4.52 -17.70 -19.40
N VAL A 811 -3.70 -16.64 -19.48
CA VAL A 811 -3.79 -15.49 -18.56
C VAL A 811 -5.14 -14.79 -18.72
N ARG A 812 -5.81 -14.47 -17.60
CA ARG A 812 -7.18 -13.92 -17.62
C ARG A 812 -7.23 -12.50 -18.18
N PHE A 813 -6.34 -11.62 -17.74
CA PHE A 813 -6.28 -10.23 -18.14
C PHE A 813 -4.84 -9.83 -18.44
N VAL A 814 -4.61 -9.35 -19.67
CA VAL A 814 -3.30 -8.83 -20.09
C VAL A 814 -3.45 -7.38 -20.52
N LYS A 815 -2.76 -6.48 -19.80
CA LYS A 815 -2.64 -5.07 -20.17
C LYS A 815 -1.36 -4.85 -20.95
N VAL A 816 -1.42 -4.06 -22.03
CA VAL A 816 -0.25 -3.57 -22.76
C VAL A 816 -0.27 -2.05 -22.72
N THR A 817 0.76 -1.42 -22.18
CA THR A 817 0.86 0.03 -22.11
C THR A 817 1.80 0.59 -23.17
N SER A 818 1.38 1.65 -23.86
CA SER A 818 2.23 2.49 -24.71
C SER A 818 2.21 3.92 -24.19
N TYR A 819 3.37 4.54 -24.04
CA TYR A 819 3.52 5.93 -23.61
C TYR A 819 3.74 6.88 -24.78
N GLY A 820 3.66 8.18 -24.50
CA GLY A 820 4.05 9.24 -25.43
C GLY A 820 2.90 9.82 -26.25
N TRP A 821 1.65 9.48 -25.92
CA TRP A 821 0.48 10.01 -26.63
C TRP A 821 0.15 11.45 -26.25
N ASP A 822 0.79 12.01 -25.21
CA ASP A 822 0.52 13.35 -24.67
C ASP A 822 1.03 14.50 -25.54
N THR A 823 0.39 14.70 -26.70
CA THR A 823 0.89 15.57 -27.77
C THR A 823 0.37 17.01 -27.69
N HIS A 824 0.68 17.70 -26.57
CA HIS A 824 0.44 19.14 -26.42
C HIS A 824 1.23 20.02 -27.41
N GLY A 825 2.30 19.48 -27.99
CA GLY A 825 3.06 20.09 -29.07
C GLY A 825 3.32 19.08 -30.18
N ASP A 826 3.45 19.58 -31.41
CA ASP A 826 3.81 18.79 -32.59
C ASP A 826 2.96 17.53 -32.82
N ASN A 827 1.64 17.67 -32.65
CA ASN A 827 0.68 16.56 -32.65
C ASN A 827 0.75 15.70 -33.91
N PHE A 828 0.90 16.33 -35.08
CA PHE A 828 0.84 15.62 -36.35
C PHE A 828 2.06 14.75 -36.59
N ASN A 829 3.27 15.24 -36.29
CA ASN A 829 4.47 14.41 -36.39
C ASN A 829 4.50 13.33 -35.30
N GLY A 830 4.02 13.66 -34.10
CA GLY A 830 3.81 12.69 -33.02
C GLY A 830 2.92 11.53 -33.46
N HIS A 831 1.73 11.82 -33.98
CA HIS A 831 0.79 10.80 -34.46
C HIS A 831 1.30 10.08 -35.73
N LEU A 832 2.01 10.76 -36.63
CA LEU A 832 2.66 10.12 -37.78
C LEU A 832 3.74 9.10 -37.36
N SER A 833 4.34 9.27 -36.17
CA SER A 833 5.30 8.33 -35.59
C SER A 833 4.64 7.21 -34.76
N LEU A 834 3.58 7.54 -34.00
CA LEU A 834 2.95 6.64 -33.04
C LEU A 834 1.85 5.77 -33.66
N VAL A 835 0.95 6.36 -34.45
CA VAL A 835 -0.22 5.67 -34.99
C VAL A 835 0.17 4.52 -35.92
N PRO A 836 1.17 4.63 -36.82
CA PRO A 836 1.59 3.49 -37.63
C PRO A 836 2.18 2.32 -36.84
N LYS A 837 2.86 2.59 -35.71
CA LYS A 837 3.36 1.53 -34.80
C LYS A 837 2.20 0.82 -34.10
N PHE A 838 1.19 1.58 -33.69
CA PHE A 838 -0.06 1.03 -33.18
C PHE A 838 -0.79 0.22 -34.27
N ASP A 839 -0.96 0.77 -35.47
CA ASP A 839 -1.63 0.11 -36.60
C ASP A 839 -1.01 -1.26 -36.91
N GLN A 840 0.32 -1.32 -36.96
CA GLN A 840 1.06 -2.55 -37.20
C GLN A 840 0.80 -3.61 -36.12
N ALA A 841 0.95 -3.26 -34.84
CA ALA A 841 0.80 -4.20 -33.74
C ALA A 841 -0.68 -4.60 -33.49
N PHE A 842 -1.59 -3.64 -33.54
CA PHE A 842 -3.02 -3.84 -33.27
C PHE A 842 -3.69 -4.68 -34.35
N SER A 843 -3.44 -4.37 -35.63
CA SER A 843 -3.98 -5.17 -36.73
C SER A 843 -3.47 -6.62 -36.70
N ALA A 844 -2.19 -6.81 -36.39
CA ALA A 844 -1.58 -8.14 -36.30
C ALA A 844 -2.19 -8.97 -35.17
N VAL A 845 -2.43 -8.41 -33.98
CA VAL A 845 -3.02 -9.16 -32.87
C VAL A 845 -4.50 -9.47 -33.08
N VAL A 846 -5.28 -8.57 -33.69
CA VAL A 846 -6.68 -8.84 -34.03
C VAL A 846 -6.77 -9.98 -35.06
N ASP A 847 -5.95 -9.92 -36.11
CA ASP A 847 -5.85 -10.96 -37.14
C ASP A 847 -5.43 -12.32 -36.56
N ASP A 848 -4.39 -12.34 -35.72
CA ASP A 848 -3.93 -13.57 -35.05
C ASP A 848 -5.01 -14.18 -34.17
N LEU A 849 -5.68 -13.37 -33.35
CA LEU A 849 -6.76 -13.85 -32.47
C LEU A 849 -7.97 -14.34 -33.29
N ALA A 850 -8.28 -13.70 -34.42
CA ALA A 850 -9.34 -14.14 -35.33
C ALA A 850 -9.00 -15.49 -35.96
N GLN A 851 -7.81 -15.63 -36.56
CA GLN A 851 -7.35 -16.86 -37.21
C GLN A 851 -7.28 -18.05 -36.25
N ARG A 852 -7.07 -17.79 -34.96
CA ARG A 852 -7.01 -18.81 -33.89
C ARG A 852 -8.36 -19.10 -33.24
N GLY A 853 -9.44 -18.43 -33.65
CA GLY A 853 -10.75 -18.53 -33.00
C GLY A 853 -10.79 -17.95 -31.57
N MET A 854 -9.75 -17.21 -31.17
CA MET A 854 -9.65 -16.64 -29.84
C MET A 854 -10.57 -15.43 -29.65
N LEU A 855 -10.94 -14.71 -30.71
CA LEU A 855 -11.92 -13.63 -30.63
C LEU A 855 -13.31 -14.09 -30.12
N GLU A 856 -13.60 -15.39 -30.05
CA GLU A 856 -14.84 -15.89 -29.43
C GLU A 856 -14.86 -15.69 -27.90
N HIS A 857 -13.68 -15.66 -27.27
CA HIS A 857 -13.53 -15.62 -25.81
C HIS A 857 -12.56 -14.54 -25.31
N VAL A 858 -11.78 -13.90 -26.19
CA VAL A 858 -10.92 -12.76 -25.85
C VAL A 858 -11.63 -11.45 -26.21
N LEU A 859 -11.85 -10.60 -25.22
CA LEU A 859 -12.25 -9.21 -25.40
C LEU A 859 -10.99 -8.36 -25.60
N VAL A 860 -10.84 -7.76 -26.79
CA VAL A 860 -9.76 -6.80 -27.07
C VAL A 860 -10.32 -5.39 -26.90
N ILE A 861 -9.64 -4.56 -26.11
CA ILE A 861 -9.97 -3.14 -25.90
C ILE A 861 -8.71 -2.33 -26.18
N ALA A 862 -8.80 -1.29 -27.00
CA ALA A 862 -7.74 -0.31 -27.17
C ALA A 862 -8.28 1.11 -26.96
N MET A 863 -7.69 1.84 -26.00
CA MET A 863 -8.17 3.16 -25.58
C MET A 863 -7.11 3.98 -24.84
N SER A 864 -7.46 5.24 -24.58
CA SER A 864 -6.74 6.19 -23.72
C SER A 864 -7.61 6.66 -22.55
N GLU A 865 -7.17 7.67 -21.81
CA GLU A 865 -7.91 8.34 -20.73
C GLU A 865 -8.92 9.40 -21.22
N PHE A 866 -8.65 10.02 -22.37
CA PHE A 866 -9.53 11.00 -23.04
C PHE A 866 -9.06 11.20 -24.49
N GLY A 867 -9.73 12.08 -25.25
CA GLY A 867 -9.32 12.48 -26.59
C GLY A 867 -8.47 13.73 -26.61
N ARG A 868 -8.36 14.34 -27.80
CA ARG A 868 -7.56 15.54 -28.04
C ARG A 868 -8.39 16.69 -28.58
N THR A 869 -8.03 17.93 -28.22
CA THR A 869 -8.82 19.10 -28.58
C THR A 869 -8.99 19.20 -30.09
N PRO A 870 -10.20 19.51 -30.59
CA PRO A 870 -10.41 19.85 -31.99
C PRO A 870 -9.58 21.06 -32.42
N ARG A 871 -9.51 22.07 -31.55
CA ARG A 871 -8.70 23.25 -31.79
C ARG A 871 -7.21 22.90 -31.66
N ILE A 872 -6.44 23.23 -32.70
CA ILE A 872 -4.98 23.15 -32.70
C ILE A 872 -4.43 24.35 -31.93
N ASN A 873 -3.53 24.10 -30.98
CA ASN A 873 -2.95 25.14 -30.12
C ASN A 873 -1.73 25.82 -30.78
N GLY A 874 -1.13 26.81 -30.08
CA GLY A 874 0.01 27.58 -30.59
C GLY A 874 1.30 26.78 -30.81
N HIS A 875 1.38 25.55 -30.30
CA HIS A 875 2.51 24.64 -30.45
C HIS A 875 2.29 23.58 -31.53
N ILE A 876 1.27 23.79 -32.39
CA ILE A 876 0.87 22.80 -33.42
C ILE A 876 0.49 21.47 -32.75
N GLY A 877 0.02 21.54 -31.51
CA GLY A 877 -0.43 20.41 -30.71
C GLY A 877 -1.93 20.41 -30.48
N ARG A 878 -2.40 19.42 -29.73
CA ARG A 878 -3.77 19.34 -29.22
C ARG A 878 -3.73 19.08 -27.71
N ASP A 879 -4.58 19.79 -26.97
CA ASP A 879 -4.67 19.66 -25.52
C ASP A 879 -5.67 18.55 -25.12
N HIS A 880 -5.90 18.36 -23.82
CA HIS A 880 -6.79 17.32 -23.29
C HIS A 880 -8.26 17.59 -23.66
N TRP A 881 -9.00 16.56 -24.07
CA TRP A 881 -10.39 16.71 -24.50
C TRP A 881 -11.29 15.54 -24.08
N PRO A 882 -11.95 15.66 -22.92
CA PRO A 882 -12.87 14.62 -22.46
C PRO A 882 -14.27 14.72 -23.09
N GLN A 883 -14.55 15.79 -23.85
CA GLN A 883 -15.91 16.10 -24.34
C GLN A 883 -16.37 15.25 -25.53
N ALA A 884 -15.44 14.70 -26.30
CA ALA A 884 -15.73 13.83 -27.42
C ALA A 884 -14.48 13.04 -27.79
N TRP A 885 -14.52 11.72 -27.59
CA TRP A 885 -13.40 10.84 -27.89
C TRP A 885 -13.85 9.42 -28.20
N SER A 886 -12.88 8.58 -28.57
CA SER A 886 -13.17 7.28 -29.16
C SER A 886 -12.35 6.16 -28.54
N LEU A 887 -12.92 4.96 -28.58
CA LEU A 887 -12.21 3.70 -28.33
C LEU A 887 -12.58 2.65 -29.37
N VAL A 888 -11.79 1.58 -29.45
CA VAL A 888 -12.08 0.43 -30.31
C VAL A 888 -12.06 -0.87 -29.50
N MET A 889 -12.91 -1.82 -29.90
CA MET A 889 -12.98 -3.14 -29.30
C MET A 889 -13.11 -4.23 -30.37
N ALA A 890 -12.82 -5.47 -29.98
CA ALA A 890 -13.06 -6.66 -30.79
C ALA A 890 -13.34 -7.89 -29.92
N GLY A 891 -14.12 -8.82 -30.47
CA GLY A 891 -14.31 -10.15 -29.88
C GLY A 891 -15.18 -10.20 -28.62
N CYS A 892 -15.31 -11.40 -28.08
CA CYS A 892 -16.02 -11.77 -26.85
C CYS A 892 -17.33 -11.02 -26.63
N GLY A 893 -18.39 -11.38 -27.35
CA GLY A 893 -19.73 -10.80 -27.13
C GLY A 893 -19.92 -9.37 -27.65
N ILE A 894 -18.87 -8.73 -28.19
CA ILE A 894 -18.98 -7.45 -28.89
C ILE A 894 -19.40 -7.69 -30.34
N LYS A 895 -20.37 -6.91 -30.80
CA LYS A 895 -20.88 -6.94 -32.17
C LYS A 895 -19.83 -6.39 -33.15
N PRO A 896 -19.38 -7.17 -34.14
CA PRO A 896 -18.32 -6.75 -35.03
C PRO A 896 -18.84 -5.92 -36.22
N GLY A 897 -17.96 -5.13 -36.83
CA GLY A 897 -18.22 -4.40 -38.06
C GLY A 897 -19.12 -3.17 -37.90
N ILE A 898 -19.05 -2.50 -36.75
CA ILE A 898 -19.92 -1.35 -36.43
C ILE A 898 -19.14 -0.14 -35.92
N ALA A 899 -19.74 1.04 -36.08
CA ALA A 899 -19.35 2.26 -35.36
C ALA A 899 -20.59 2.78 -34.64
N VAL A 900 -20.48 2.96 -33.32
CA VAL A 900 -21.54 3.44 -32.43
C VAL A 900 -21.27 4.89 -32.06
N GLY A 901 -22.32 5.69 -32.20
CA GLY A 901 -22.30 7.12 -31.95
C GLY A 901 -21.53 7.94 -33.00
N ASN A 902 -21.70 9.25 -32.94
CA ASN A 902 -21.00 10.21 -33.79
C ASN A 902 -20.75 11.53 -33.08
N THR A 903 -19.68 12.19 -33.50
CA THR A 903 -19.43 13.61 -33.23
C THR A 903 -20.04 14.45 -34.35
N ASN A 904 -20.22 15.74 -34.08
CA ASN A 904 -20.63 16.71 -35.11
C ASN A 904 -19.60 16.80 -36.27
N ASP A 905 -19.96 17.51 -37.34
CA ASP A 905 -19.11 17.65 -38.55
C ASP A 905 -17.70 18.16 -38.27
N GLN A 906 -17.52 18.93 -37.20
CA GLN A 906 -16.23 19.51 -36.80
C GLN A 906 -15.47 18.65 -35.78
N GLY A 907 -16.07 17.54 -35.32
CA GLY A 907 -15.50 16.64 -34.31
C GLY A 907 -15.40 17.25 -32.91
N THR A 908 -16.19 18.30 -32.60
CA THR A 908 -16.01 19.03 -31.33
C THR A 908 -16.76 18.44 -30.15
N PHE A 909 -18.00 18.02 -30.37
CA PHE A 909 -18.87 17.45 -29.35
C PHE A 909 -19.54 16.21 -29.91
N VAL A 910 -19.95 15.33 -29.01
CA VAL A 910 -20.84 14.22 -29.33
C VAL A 910 -22.18 14.79 -29.82
N GLU A 911 -22.73 14.20 -30.88
CA GLU A 911 -24.02 14.59 -31.46
C GLU A 911 -25.10 13.52 -31.23
N SER A 912 -24.69 12.25 -31.14
CA SER A 912 -25.54 11.14 -30.73
C SER A 912 -25.72 11.05 -29.21
N ASP A 913 -26.24 9.91 -28.73
CA ASP A 913 -26.18 9.56 -27.31
C ASP A 913 -24.73 9.54 -26.81
N GLU A 914 -24.52 10.27 -25.71
CA GLU A 914 -23.24 10.34 -24.99
C GLU A 914 -23.07 9.13 -24.08
N TYR A 915 -21.89 8.51 -24.15
CA TYR A 915 -21.54 7.40 -23.27
C TYR A 915 -20.35 7.76 -22.36
N ASP A 916 -20.58 7.68 -21.06
CA ASP A 916 -19.51 7.74 -20.06
C ASP A 916 -18.72 6.41 -19.98
N ILE A 917 -17.53 6.44 -19.38
CA ILE A 917 -16.73 5.22 -19.15
C ILE A 917 -17.47 4.16 -18.31
N GLY A 918 -18.37 4.57 -17.43
CA GLY A 918 -19.24 3.68 -16.68
C GLY A 918 -20.09 2.79 -17.60
N HIS A 919 -20.58 3.31 -18.73
CA HIS A 919 -21.34 2.52 -19.72
C HIS A 919 -20.47 1.43 -20.34
N MET A 920 -19.20 1.72 -20.60
CA MET A 920 -18.26 0.74 -21.14
C MET A 920 -17.98 -0.37 -20.13
N PHE A 921 -17.84 -0.06 -18.84
CA PHE A 921 -17.69 -1.09 -17.80
C PHE A 921 -18.87 -2.05 -17.76
N HIS A 922 -20.11 -1.54 -17.79
CA HIS A 922 -21.30 -2.39 -17.88
C HIS A 922 -21.29 -3.25 -19.14
N THR A 923 -20.92 -2.66 -20.28
CA THR A 923 -20.83 -3.37 -21.57
C THR A 923 -19.78 -4.48 -21.54
N TRP A 924 -18.59 -4.22 -20.99
CA TRP A 924 -17.51 -5.21 -20.89
C TRP A 924 -17.84 -6.33 -19.91
N PHE A 925 -18.43 -6.02 -18.76
CA PHE A 925 -18.87 -7.05 -17.83
C PHE A 925 -19.94 -7.94 -18.46
N GLU A 926 -20.94 -7.36 -19.14
CA GLU A 926 -21.98 -8.13 -19.83
C GLU A 926 -21.39 -9.01 -20.94
N ALA A 927 -20.47 -8.48 -21.74
CA ALA A 927 -19.72 -9.21 -22.77
C ALA A 927 -18.90 -10.39 -22.19
N LEU A 928 -18.39 -10.24 -20.97
CA LEU A 928 -17.69 -11.29 -20.22
C LEU A 928 -18.64 -12.24 -19.47
N GLY A 929 -19.95 -11.97 -19.45
CA GLY A 929 -20.97 -12.76 -18.76
C GLY A 929 -21.13 -12.45 -17.27
N VAL A 930 -20.69 -11.28 -16.83
CA VAL A 930 -20.86 -10.75 -15.47
C VAL A 930 -21.97 -9.70 -15.49
N ASP A 931 -23.03 -9.91 -14.71
CA ASP A 931 -24.10 -8.91 -14.57
C ASP A 931 -23.68 -7.83 -13.56
N ALA A 932 -23.27 -6.67 -14.09
CA ALA A 932 -22.83 -5.54 -13.30
C ALA A 932 -23.94 -4.82 -12.52
N THR A 933 -25.21 -5.14 -12.77
CA THR A 933 -26.36 -4.55 -12.06
C THR A 933 -26.70 -5.30 -10.77
N THR A 934 -26.35 -6.59 -10.70
CA THR A 934 -26.63 -7.45 -9.55
C THR A 934 -25.37 -7.89 -8.80
N THR A 935 -24.20 -7.74 -9.41
CA THR A 935 -22.92 -8.09 -8.79
C THR A 935 -22.36 -6.92 -8.00
N GLU A 936 -21.98 -7.17 -6.74
CA GLU A 936 -21.36 -6.21 -5.85
C GLU A 936 -20.07 -6.79 -5.26
N TYR A 937 -19.09 -5.92 -5.01
CA TYR A 937 -18.00 -6.22 -4.11
C TYR A 937 -18.47 -6.14 -2.66
N ASP A 938 -17.95 -7.03 -1.83
CA ASP A 938 -18.03 -6.90 -0.38
C ASP A 938 -16.75 -6.24 0.12
N ASN A 939 -16.85 -5.00 0.58
CA ASN A 939 -15.77 -4.27 1.23
C ASN A 939 -16.08 -4.15 2.72
N GLN A 940 -15.63 -5.14 3.51
CA GLN A 940 -15.79 -5.14 4.98
C GLN A 940 -17.26 -5.00 5.42
N GLY A 941 -18.19 -5.67 4.73
CA GLY A 941 -19.64 -5.60 5.00
C GLY A 941 -20.35 -4.45 4.32
N GLN A 942 -19.62 -3.57 3.62
CA GLN A 942 -20.20 -2.55 2.74
C GLN A 942 -20.33 -3.11 1.32
N PRO A 943 -21.55 -3.28 0.78
CA PRO A 943 -21.73 -3.61 -0.63
C PRO A 943 -21.33 -2.43 -1.51
N LEU A 944 -20.48 -2.69 -2.50
CA LEU A 944 -20.02 -1.71 -3.48
C LEU A 944 -20.27 -2.28 -4.90
N PRO A 945 -21.14 -1.69 -5.74
CA PRO A 945 -21.25 -2.00 -7.16
C PRO A 945 -19.92 -2.08 -7.90
N ILE A 946 -19.89 -2.95 -8.91
CA ILE A 946 -18.70 -3.17 -9.73
C ILE A 946 -18.53 -2.16 -10.88
N ALA A 947 -19.58 -1.39 -11.19
CA ALA A 947 -19.61 -0.36 -12.22
C ALA A 947 -20.47 0.85 -11.79
N HIS A 948 -20.38 1.98 -12.49
CA HIS A 948 -21.13 3.18 -12.14
C HIS A 948 -22.66 2.94 -12.23
N GLU A 949 -23.38 3.06 -11.12
CA GLU A 949 -24.82 2.72 -11.00
C GLU A 949 -25.77 3.58 -11.86
N GLY A 950 -25.36 4.81 -12.18
CA GLY A 950 -26.10 5.69 -13.10
C GLY A 950 -25.89 5.38 -14.59
N CYS A 951 -25.02 4.42 -14.92
CA CYS A 951 -24.74 4.01 -16.29
C CYS A 951 -25.33 2.63 -16.57
N HIS A 952 -25.35 2.22 -17.83
CA HIS A 952 -25.86 0.92 -18.27
C HIS A 952 -25.06 0.40 -19.47
N ALA A 953 -25.21 -0.88 -19.81
CA ALA A 953 -24.55 -1.45 -20.97
C ALA A 953 -25.10 -0.86 -22.29
N VAL A 954 -24.22 -0.58 -23.23
CA VAL A 954 -24.58 -0.07 -24.56
C VAL A 954 -25.01 -1.26 -25.42
N LYS A 955 -26.32 -1.48 -25.52
CA LYS A 955 -26.91 -2.64 -26.20
C LYS A 955 -26.51 -2.77 -27.67
N GLU A 956 -26.23 -1.65 -28.34
CA GLU A 956 -25.80 -1.64 -29.74
C GLU A 956 -24.43 -2.31 -29.95
N LEU A 957 -23.60 -2.34 -28.91
CA LEU A 957 -22.26 -2.94 -28.92
C LEU A 957 -22.27 -4.45 -28.61
N LEU A 958 -23.38 -5.02 -28.15
CA LEU A 958 -23.47 -6.43 -27.75
C LEU A 958 -24.04 -7.30 -28.89
N ALA A 959 -23.50 -8.51 -29.04
CA ALA A 959 -23.81 -9.46 -30.12
C ALA A 959 -24.96 -10.42 -29.81
#